data_AF-A0A7C4L6V8-F1
#
_entry.id   AF-A0A7C4L6V8-F1
#
_cell.length_a   1.000
_cell.length_b   1.000
_cell.length_c   1.000
_cell.angle_alpha   90.00
_cell.angle_beta   90.00
_cell.angle_gamma   90.00
#
_symmetry.space_group_name_H-M   'P 1'
#
loop_
_entity.id
_entity.type
_entity.pdbx_description
1 polymer ?
#
loop_
_entity_poly.entity_id
_entity_poly.type
_entity_poly.pdbx_seq_one_letter_code
_entity_poly.pdbx_strand_id
1 'polypeptide(L)'
;MKKTPVYIQKPDLSFYHKNSEISYDPTNKFYQVTFPYDFEKEFYDFIEGFANLLFTESKPKDFGALSKDKNMTDFYFDLLTEFGGLPWDAYNLWYYDKKTKFQEKIKKIIINSIVESKKLGIKDLEFFTWVSLVTFFSLFIEDYFHKHFEKFNIIKETLFYFLGEILYIILQEIYNDEEIDALRIEKTGQDKRKIDPLLNKYSVIYNDIASISHIEKMMIDMDVDIFVDRTIINKILHIFEFVIKNNNNIVLQDKLRNIISDMSNIRTILSNKKDRKLFIKLIRSDKDFLEKLIIKSEKKHILSLIRELVCEIGSCNLINVIRNDEVIEDIYYDKRIYLQLIRILKEIDNKKSKYLIRYMFDSIDRVKRSRNRFFNILGAKEFEKIIISVLENVSLFHKIIFNYFCLRDKYGRKSSYSDELSGIKILRQSEIKAVRDVETNMDIMVCETIPVNQKTRIENIYMEGNVFYIRYDGSFYPGGDENVRKKKFFMFADLRNSTETTMKLTKDTAGFLTPYLSTVYKVSKENNGNEIYFAGDGYAAHFSSVTDCIRAAYIIHREFAKLRREAEEKIKQKEKLLFKNLTEKKIITSDLKYDKTKTKQQSLTQEEIDCLSMIEANNGQHIDVAIRRIAEEYSMPKVEIGVGITYGELFLAVIGEGNVQFNIVLSPSLTQAARLSGSNTEVKSYVENLYGIKRLPRRVFVHEKKLFNQGIVITNNVFNQLRAEVEVGIIEKEKIELSYNVLYYYDKKLERYISMSKLEECIQLKGIEEYVEVIEVFTPATEVDQFVNNWISKSKM
;
A
#
# COMPACT_ATOMS: atom_id res chain seq x y z
N MET A 1 9.46 61.47 8.42
CA MET A 1 8.51 61.14 9.49
C MET A 1 8.45 59.62 9.67
N LYS A 2 8.56 59.16 10.92
CA LYS A 2 8.64 57.75 11.33
C LYS A 2 7.30 57.02 11.18
N LYS A 3 7.35 55.75 10.79
CA LYS A 3 6.25 54.75 10.88
C LYS A 3 6.21 54.13 12.27
N THR A 4 5.03 54.03 12.89
CA THR A 4 4.44 52.89 13.66
C THR A 4 3.12 53.33 14.33
N PRO A 5 2.25 52.43 14.83
CA PRO A 5 1.45 51.40 14.15
C PRO A 5 -0.07 51.59 14.42
N VAL A 6 -0.96 51.04 13.59
CA VAL A 6 -2.39 50.94 13.94
C VAL A 6 -2.69 49.48 14.27
N TYR A 7 -3.17 49.28 15.50
CA TYR A 7 -3.58 48.01 16.09
C TYR A 7 -4.62 47.30 15.23
N ILE A 8 -4.36 46.02 14.92
CA ILE A 8 -5.40 45.09 14.46
C ILE A 8 -6.10 44.59 15.73
N GLN A 9 -7.34 45.05 15.94
CA GLN A 9 -8.28 44.40 16.84
C GLN A 9 -8.41 42.92 16.45
N LYS A 10 -8.34 42.03 17.44
CA LYS A 10 -8.65 40.60 17.25
C LYS A 10 -10.03 40.46 16.61
N PRO A 11 -10.19 39.68 15.53
CA PRO A 11 -11.52 39.28 15.08
C PRO A 11 -12.14 38.39 16.16
N ASP A 12 -13.37 38.74 16.51
CA ASP A 12 -14.28 37.94 17.32
C ASP A 12 -14.53 36.59 16.61
N LEU A 13 -14.25 35.49 17.31
CA LEU A 13 -14.49 34.12 16.84
C LEU A 13 -15.89 33.63 17.27
N SER A 14 -16.90 34.50 17.13
CA SER A 14 -18.29 34.07 17.25
C SER A 14 -18.65 33.26 16.00
N PHE A 15 -18.59 31.94 16.17
CA PHE A 15 -19.17 30.93 15.28
C PHE A 15 -20.59 31.33 14.83
N TYR A 16 -20.74 31.72 13.57
CA TYR A 16 -22.04 31.80 12.92
C TYR A 16 -22.26 30.52 12.11
N HIS A 17 -22.81 29.50 12.76
CA HIS A 17 -23.49 28.40 12.09
C HIS A 17 -24.95 28.78 11.87
N LYS A 18 -25.37 28.90 10.61
CA LYS A 18 -26.68 28.45 10.11
C LYS A 18 -26.74 28.63 8.59
N ASN A 19 -26.87 27.49 7.88
CA ASN A 19 -27.37 27.35 6.50
C ASN A 19 -26.42 27.47 5.31
N SER A 20 -25.11 27.27 5.44
CA SER A 20 -24.23 27.02 4.29
C SER A 20 -23.63 25.60 4.37
N GLU A 21 -24.03 24.71 3.46
CA GLU A 21 -23.54 23.32 3.37
C GLU A 21 -22.13 23.21 2.76
N ILE A 22 -21.53 24.32 2.31
CA ILE A 22 -20.13 24.41 1.87
C ILE A 22 -19.58 25.75 2.37
N SER A 23 -18.50 25.75 3.16
CA SER A 23 -17.75 26.98 3.46
C SER A 23 -16.58 27.13 2.51
N TYR A 24 -16.53 28.27 1.83
CA TYR A 24 -15.43 28.65 0.95
C TYR A 24 -14.57 29.68 1.67
N ASP A 25 -13.27 29.44 1.76
CA ASP A 25 -12.32 30.46 2.21
C ASP A 25 -11.81 31.26 1.00
N PRO A 26 -12.24 32.52 0.80
CA PRO A 26 -11.79 33.35 -0.31
C PRO A 26 -10.33 33.81 -0.18
N THR A 27 -9.66 33.56 0.95
CA THR A 27 -8.27 33.96 1.19
C THR A 27 -7.25 32.86 0.88
N ASN A 28 -7.70 31.63 0.63
CA ASN A 28 -6.85 30.49 0.34
C ASN A 28 -6.74 30.25 -1.17
N LYS A 29 -5.51 30.16 -1.70
CA LYS A 29 -5.21 29.94 -3.13
C LYS A 29 -5.81 28.66 -3.74
N PHE A 30 -6.32 27.74 -2.91
CA PHE A 30 -6.79 26.43 -3.31
C PHE A 30 -8.31 26.20 -3.20
N TYR A 31 -9.11 27.20 -2.77
CA TYR A 31 -10.57 27.09 -2.64
C TYR A 31 -11.05 25.78 -1.97
N GLN A 32 -10.53 25.48 -0.77
CA GLN A 32 -10.89 24.26 -0.03
C GLN A 32 -12.39 24.21 0.28
N VAL A 33 -13.04 23.09 -0.06
CA VAL A 33 -14.42 22.75 0.29
C VAL A 33 -14.38 21.87 1.54
N THR A 34 -15.05 22.29 2.61
CA THR A 34 -15.20 21.50 3.84
C THR A 34 -16.61 20.95 3.95
N PHE A 35 -16.74 19.73 4.49
CA PHE A 35 -18.02 19.07 4.67
C PHE A 35 -18.49 19.16 6.13
N PRO A 36 -19.81 19.21 6.40
CA PRO A 36 -20.32 19.21 7.77
C PRO A 36 -20.18 17.82 8.40
N TYR A 37 -19.91 17.79 9.71
CA TYR A 37 -19.76 16.55 10.48
C TYR A 37 -20.92 15.54 10.29
N ASP A 38 -22.16 16.03 10.18
CA ASP A 38 -23.33 15.17 9.96
C ASP A 38 -23.29 14.45 8.60
N PHE A 39 -22.67 15.05 7.58
CA PHE A 39 -22.44 14.39 6.30
C PHE A 39 -21.32 13.35 6.40
N GLU A 40 -20.26 13.67 7.14
CA GLU A 40 -19.14 12.74 7.36
C GLU A 40 -19.58 11.48 8.13
N LYS A 41 -20.37 11.66 9.19
CA LYS A 41 -20.94 10.57 9.97
C LYS A 41 -21.84 9.66 9.14
N GLU A 42 -22.71 10.23 8.32
CA GLU A 42 -23.58 9.41 7.46
C GLU A 42 -22.80 8.62 6.41
N PHE A 43 -21.69 9.18 5.93
CA PHE A 43 -20.80 8.45 5.03
C PHE A 43 -20.09 7.29 5.75
N TYR A 44 -19.67 7.50 7.00
CA TYR A 44 -19.17 6.42 7.85
C TYR A 44 -20.19 5.29 8.02
N ASP A 45 -21.43 5.64 8.41
CA ASP A 45 -22.52 4.68 8.62
C ASP A 45 -22.87 3.93 7.34
N PHE A 46 -22.72 4.57 6.18
CA PHE A 46 -22.89 3.94 4.87
C PHE A 46 -21.84 2.85 4.62
N ILE A 47 -20.54 3.18 4.81
CA ILE A 47 -19.43 2.24 4.64
C ILE A 47 -19.56 1.08 5.63
N GLU A 48 -19.82 1.37 6.90
CA GLU A 48 -19.97 0.35 7.94
C GLU A 48 -21.17 -0.56 7.67
N GLY A 49 -22.29 0.01 7.22
CA GLY A 49 -23.46 -0.76 6.80
C GLY A 49 -23.16 -1.71 5.65
N PHE A 50 -22.42 -1.24 4.63
CA PHE A 50 -22.00 -2.08 3.51
C PHE A 50 -21.11 -3.24 3.95
N ALA A 51 -20.07 -2.93 4.74
CA ALA A 51 -19.16 -3.95 5.24
C ALA A 51 -19.93 -5.02 6.03
N ASN A 52 -20.76 -4.61 7.00
CA ASN A 52 -21.53 -5.54 7.82
C ASN A 52 -22.48 -6.41 7.00
N LEU A 53 -23.08 -5.88 5.93
CA LEU A 53 -23.92 -6.64 5.03
C LEU A 53 -23.17 -7.81 4.37
N LEU A 54 -21.92 -7.58 3.95
CA LEU A 54 -21.12 -8.59 3.23
C LEU A 54 -20.59 -9.72 4.10
N PHE A 55 -20.41 -9.48 5.39
CA PHE A 55 -19.97 -10.50 6.34
C PHE A 55 -21.11 -11.38 6.87
N THR A 56 -22.33 -11.26 6.35
CA THR A 56 -23.43 -12.10 6.81
C THR A 56 -23.30 -13.53 6.28
N GLU A 57 -23.28 -14.53 7.18
CA GLU A 57 -23.09 -15.97 6.83
C GLU A 57 -24.34 -16.67 6.26
N SER A 58 -25.34 -15.93 5.80
CA SER A 58 -26.62 -16.50 5.39
C SER A 58 -26.57 -17.16 4.00
N LYS A 59 -26.98 -18.42 3.89
CA LYS A 59 -27.16 -19.06 2.58
C LYS A 59 -28.48 -18.61 1.93
N PRO A 60 -28.50 -18.27 0.63
CA PRO A 60 -29.73 -17.98 -0.08
C PRO A 60 -30.56 -19.26 -0.20
N LYS A 61 -31.70 -19.32 0.49
CA LYS A 61 -32.62 -20.47 0.42
C LYS A 61 -33.73 -20.25 -0.60
N ASP A 62 -34.26 -19.03 -0.70
CA ASP A 62 -35.35 -18.67 -1.60
C ASP A 62 -35.00 -17.37 -2.33
N PHE A 63 -35.15 -17.36 -3.66
CA PHE A 63 -34.79 -16.22 -4.49
C PHE A 63 -35.93 -15.87 -5.46
N GLY A 64 -36.57 -14.73 -5.24
CA GLY A 64 -37.61 -14.18 -6.11
C GLY A 64 -37.05 -13.39 -7.30
N ALA A 65 -37.95 -12.87 -8.13
CA ALA A 65 -37.57 -11.97 -9.22
C ALA A 65 -36.87 -10.70 -8.69
N LEU A 66 -35.90 -10.20 -9.44
CA LEU A 66 -35.11 -9.02 -9.08
C LEU A 66 -35.75 -7.72 -9.54
N SER A 67 -35.23 -6.60 -9.03
CA SER A 67 -35.65 -5.26 -9.44
C SER A 67 -35.45 -5.05 -10.95
N LYS A 68 -36.25 -4.17 -11.54
CA LYS A 68 -36.03 -3.68 -12.91
C LYS A 68 -34.88 -2.67 -13.00
N ASP A 69 -34.40 -2.16 -11.86
CA ASP A 69 -33.23 -1.30 -11.80
C ASP A 69 -31.98 -2.09 -12.20
N LYS A 70 -31.55 -1.90 -13.44
CA LYS A 70 -30.50 -2.70 -14.07
C LYS A 70 -29.14 -2.45 -13.41
N ASN A 71 -28.81 -1.20 -13.07
CA ASN A 71 -27.51 -0.85 -12.48
C ASN A 71 -27.33 -1.53 -11.11
N MET A 72 -28.39 -1.49 -10.29
CA MET A 72 -28.39 -2.12 -8.97
C MET A 72 -28.35 -3.66 -9.07
N THR A 73 -29.09 -4.21 -10.01
CA THR A 73 -29.16 -5.66 -10.22
C THR A 73 -27.86 -6.24 -10.77
N ASP A 74 -27.23 -5.54 -11.71
CA ASP A 74 -25.91 -5.91 -12.23
C ASP A 74 -24.86 -5.84 -11.13
N PHE A 75 -24.82 -4.74 -10.36
CA PHE A 75 -23.91 -4.61 -9.21
C PHE A 75 -24.11 -5.73 -8.17
N TYR A 76 -25.36 -6.13 -7.89
CA TYR A 76 -25.64 -7.25 -6.99
C TYR A 76 -25.05 -8.57 -7.51
N PHE A 77 -25.16 -8.85 -8.81
CA PHE A 77 -24.56 -10.05 -9.38
C PHE A 77 -23.04 -10.05 -9.28
N ASP A 78 -22.41 -8.90 -9.48
CA ASP A 78 -20.96 -8.77 -9.38
C ASP A 78 -20.48 -8.92 -7.92
N LEU A 79 -21.27 -8.44 -6.97
CA LEU A 79 -20.98 -8.64 -5.56
C LEU A 79 -21.17 -10.11 -5.12
N LEU A 80 -22.19 -10.78 -5.67
CA LEU A 80 -22.44 -12.19 -5.42
C LEU A 80 -21.31 -13.10 -5.92
N THR A 81 -20.67 -12.76 -7.05
CA THR A 81 -19.55 -13.54 -7.57
C THR A 81 -18.36 -13.54 -6.61
N GLU A 82 -18.14 -12.43 -5.89
CA GLU A 82 -17.02 -12.29 -4.96
C GLU A 82 -17.32 -12.82 -3.54
N PHE A 83 -18.50 -12.57 -2.99
CA PHE A 83 -18.78 -12.86 -1.57
C PHE A 83 -19.71 -14.06 -1.31
N GLY A 84 -20.48 -14.52 -2.29
CA GLY A 84 -21.24 -15.78 -2.26
C GLY A 84 -22.33 -15.99 -1.18
N GLY A 85 -22.36 -15.18 -0.12
CA GLY A 85 -23.26 -15.30 1.03
C GLY A 85 -24.33 -14.21 1.13
N LEU A 86 -24.42 -13.31 0.15
CA LEU A 86 -25.31 -12.16 0.24
C LEU A 86 -26.76 -12.53 -0.21
N PRO A 87 -27.79 -12.34 0.64
CA PRO A 87 -29.18 -12.44 0.21
C PRO A 87 -29.67 -11.17 -0.49
N TRP A 88 -30.44 -11.33 -1.57
CA TRP A 88 -31.03 -10.21 -2.30
C TRP A 88 -31.87 -9.29 -1.42
N ASP A 89 -32.78 -9.85 -0.61
CA ASP A 89 -33.70 -9.02 0.19
C ASP A 89 -32.95 -8.11 1.17
N ALA A 90 -31.89 -8.64 1.80
CA ALA A 90 -31.04 -7.88 2.71
C ALA A 90 -30.26 -6.78 1.96
N TYR A 91 -29.71 -7.11 0.79
CA TYR A 91 -29.00 -6.16 -0.06
C TYR A 91 -29.90 -5.04 -0.57
N ASN A 92 -31.06 -5.42 -1.09
CA ASN A 92 -32.08 -4.52 -1.62
C ASN A 92 -32.55 -3.53 -0.55
N LEU A 93 -32.86 -4.03 0.65
CA LEU A 93 -33.27 -3.21 1.78
C LEU A 93 -32.17 -2.22 2.19
N TRP A 94 -30.93 -2.70 2.32
CA TRP A 94 -29.79 -1.87 2.66
C TRP A 94 -29.54 -0.78 1.61
N TYR A 95 -29.51 -1.15 0.33
CA TYR A 95 -29.20 -0.24 -0.78
C TYR A 95 -30.22 0.91 -0.84
N TYR A 96 -31.53 0.61 -0.87
CA TYR A 96 -32.55 1.65 -1.02
C TYR A 96 -32.75 2.51 0.25
N ASP A 97 -32.50 1.98 1.46
CA ASP A 97 -32.53 2.81 2.68
C ASP A 97 -31.43 3.88 2.66
N LYS A 98 -30.22 3.50 2.22
CA LYS A 98 -29.06 4.41 2.26
C LYS A 98 -28.98 5.32 1.04
N LYS A 99 -29.29 4.80 -0.15
CA LYS A 99 -29.21 5.50 -1.44
C LYS A 99 -29.95 6.84 -1.40
N THR A 100 -31.23 6.84 -1.03
CA THR A 100 -32.09 8.03 -1.11
C THR A 100 -31.56 9.17 -0.25
N LYS A 101 -31.23 8.88 1.01
CA LYS A 101 -30.70 9.87 1.96
C LYS A 101 -29.38 10.48 1.47
N PHE A 102 -28.50 9.64 0.95
CA PHE A 102 -27.19 10.05 0.48
C PHE A 102 -27.29 10.89 -0.81
N GLN A 103 -28.17 10.49 -1.73
CA GLN A 103 -28.44 11.24 -2.97
C GLN A 103 -28.97 12.64 -2.69
N GLU A 104 -29.95 12.80 -1.80
CA GLU A 104 -30.54 14.10 -1.49
C GLU A 104 -29.50 15.11 -0.97
N LYS A 105 -28.57 14.68 -0.11
CA LYS A 105 -27.53 15.56 0.42
C LYS A 105 -26.52 15.97 -0.64
N ILE A 106 -26.03 15.03 -1.44
CA ILE A 106 -25.09 15.34 -2.52
C ILE A 106 -25.75 16.26 -3.54
N LYS A 107 -27.00 16.01 -3.91
CA LYS A 107 -27.77 16.89 -4.81
C LYS A 107 -27.80 18.34 -4.30
N LYS A 108 -28.08 18.54 -3.01
CA LYS A 108 -28.08 19.89 -2.41
C LYS A 108 -26.72 20.57 -2.49
N ILE A 109 -25.64 19.85 -2.16
CA ILE A 109 -24.26 20.36 -2.26
C ILE A 109 -23.97 20.83 -3.70
N ILE A 110 -24.30 20.02 -4.71
CA ILE A 110 -24.09 20.36 -6.12
C ILE A 110 -24.94 21.56 -6.55
N ILE A 111 -26.25 21.55 -6.26
CA ILE A 111 -27.16 22.66 -6.59
C ILE A 111 -26.66 23.97 -5.97
N ASN A 112 -26.26 23.94 -4.70
CA ASN A 112 -25.72 25.11 -4.01
C ASN A 112 -24.46 25.64 -4.71
N SER A 113 -23.55 24.76 -5.15
CA SER A 113 -22.34 25.16 -5.89
C SER A 113 -22.65 25.81 -7.24
N ILE A 114 -23.66 25.30 -7.97
CA ILE A 114 -24.12 25.84 -9.25
C ILE A 114 -24.68 27.26 -9.05
N VAL A 115 -25.51 27.45 -8.03
CA VAL A 115 -26.14 28.74 -7.70
C VAL A 115 -25.11 29.79 -7.27
N GLU A 116 -24.15 29.41 -6.42
CA GLU A 116 -23.17 30.35 -5.88
C GLU A 116 -22.04 30.70 -6.87
N SER A 117 -21.80 29.89 -7.92
CA SER A 117 -20.68 30.10 -8.86
C SER A 117 -20.70 31.48 -9.53
N LYS A 118 -21.85 31.92 -10.05
CA LYS A 118 -21.99 33.29 -10.63
C LYS A 118 -21.97 34.37 -9.55
N LYS A 119 -22.62 34.12 -8.42
CA LYS A 119 -22.75 35.09 -7.31
C LYS A 119 -21.39 35.43 -6.68
N LEU A 120 -20.52 34.43 -6.52
CA LEU A 120 -19.18 34.58 -5.95
C LEU A 120 -18.11 34.93 -7.00
N GLY A 121 -18.44 34.87 -8.29
CA GLY A 121 -17.50 35.11 -9.39
C GLY A 121 -16.41 34.04 -9.54
N ILE A 122 -16.60 32.86 -8.94
CA ILE A 122 -15.63 31.75 -8.97
C ILE A 122 -15.95 30.87 -10.18
N LYS A 123 -15.03 30.86 -11.16
CA LYS A 123 -15.12 30.00 -12.35
C LYS A 123 -14.96 28.52 -11.97
N ASP A 124 -15.74 27.66 -12.61
CA ASP A 124 -15.66 26.19 -12.48
C ASP A 124 -15.93 25.67 -11.04
N LEU A 125 -16.69 26.42 -10.22
CA LEU A 125 -17.01 26.04 -8.82
C LEU A 125 -17.73 24.69 -8.69
N GLU A 126 -18.67 24.40 -9.58
CA GLU A 126 -19.35 23.10 -9.64
C GLU A 126 -18.34 21.97 -9.84
N PHE A 127 -17.42 22.14 -10.79
CA PHE A 127 -16.35 21.17 -11.04
C PHE A 127 -15.47 20.95 -9.79
N PHE A 128 -15.05 22.00 -9.10
CA PHE A 128 -14.27 21.87 -7.86
C PHE A 128 -15.06 21.18 -6.74
N THR A 129 -16.37 21.41 -6.67
CA THR A 129 -17.26 20.74 -5.70
C THR A 129 -17.33 19.25 -5.96
N TRP A 130 -17.50 18.84 -7.22
CA TRP A 130 -17.45 17.43 -7.63
C TRP A 130 -16.10 16.78 -7.28
N VAL A 131 -14.97 17.45 -7.58
CA VAL A 131 -13.63 16.96 -7.22
C VAL A 131 -13.51 16.77 -5.71
N SER A 132 -14.01 17.72 -4.93
CA SER A 132 -13.92 17.69 -3.47
C SER A 132 -14.75 16.56 -2.87
N LEU A 133 -15.96 16.31 -3.38
CA LEU A 133 -16.81 15.19 -2.95
C LEU A 133 -16.13 13.84 -3.21
N VAL A 134 -15.61 13.64 -4.43
CA VAL A 134 -14.90 12.41 -4.80
C VAL A 134 -13.65 12.20 -3.94
N THR A 135 -12.89 13.27 -3.69
CA THR A 135 -11.68 13.24 -2.85
C THR A 135 -12.04 12.90 -1.41
N PHE A 136 -13.09 13.51 -0.87
CA PHE A 136 -13.58 13.23 0.48
C PHE A 136 -13.96 11.76 0.64
N PHE A 137 -14.75 11.20 -0.29
CA PHE A 137 -15.10 9.79 -0.24
C PHE A 137 -13.88 8.88 -0.28
N SER A 138 -12.91 9.20 -1.13
CA SER A 138 -11.68 8.41 -1.26
C SER A 138 -10.89 8.37 0.05
N LEU A 139 -10.56 9.53 0.59
CA LEU A 139 -9.77 9.66 1.81
C LEU A 139 -10.48 9.05 3.02
N PHE A 140 -11.80 9.20 3.09
CA PHE A 140 -12.57 8.69 4.21
C PHE A 140 -12.72 7.17 4.15
N ILE A 141 -12.90 6.58 2.96
CA ILE A 141 -12.83 5.10 2.79
C ILE A 141 -11.43 4.62 3.17
N GLU A 142 -10.38 5.31 2.73
CA GLU A 142 -8.98 4.98 3.08
C GLU A 142 -8.75 4.93 4.59
N ASP A 143 -9.14 6.00 5.29
CA ASP A 143 -9.03 6.11 6.74
C ASP A 143 -9.89 5.05 7.46
N TYR A 144 -11.13 4.80 7.00
CA TYR A 144 -11.99 3.76 7.55
C TYR A 144 -11.29 2.39 7.53
N PHE A 145 -10.81 1.96 6.38
CA PHE A 145 -10.14 0.67 6.26
C PHE A 145 -8.75 0.64 6.87
N HIS A 146 -8.07 1.77 7.03
CA HIS A 146 -6.84 1.84 7.81
C HIS A 146 -7.14 1.59 9.30
N LYS A 147 -8.20 2.20 9.84
CA LYS A 147 -8.65 1.99 11.23
C LYS A 147 -9.17 0.58 11.47
N HIS A 148 -9.84 -0.02 10.48
CA HIS A 148 -10.40 -1.37 10.55
C HIS A 148 -9.54 -2.43 9.84
N PHE A 149 -8.25 -2.13 9.66
CA PHE A 149 -7.36 -2.93 8.82
C PHE A 149 -7.28 -4.39 9.25
N GLU A 150 -7.15 -4.64 10.56
CA GLU A 150 -7.07 -6.00 11.09
C GLU A 150 -8.32 -6.83 10.79
N LYS A 151 -9.50 -6.19 10.75
CA LYS A 151 -10.78 -6.84 10.45
C LYS A 151 -10.94 -7.17 8.95
N PHE A 152 -10.34 -6.37 8.07
CA PHE A 152 -10.63 -6.40 6.63
C PHE A 152 -9.43 -6.66 5.71
N ASN A 153 -8.23 -6.87 6.25
CA ASN A 153 -6.95 -6.93 5.51
C ASN A 153 -6.99 -7.76 4.20
N ILE A 154 -7.63 -8.94 4.24
CA ILE A 154 -7.66 -9.87 3.09
C ILE A 154 -8.62 -9.41 2.00
N ILE A 155 -9.73 -8.75 2.37
CA ILE A 155 -10.78 -8.38 1.43
C ILE A 155 -10.89 -6.87 1.22
N LYS A 156 -9.95 -6.11 1.80
CA LYS A 156 -9.91 -4.65 1.78
C LYS A 156 -10.10 -4.17 0.35
N GLU A 157 -9.19 -4.56 -0.56
CA GLU A 157 -9.19 -4.11 -1.96
C GLU A 157 -10.52 -4.43 -2.67
N THR A 158 -11.09 -5.60 -2.43
CA THR A 158 -12.39 -6.02 -2.98
C THR A 158 -13.53 -5.16 -2.46
N LEU A 159 -13.62 -4.91 -1.15
CA LEU A 159 -14.64 -4.06 -0.54
C LEU A 159 -14.55 -2.62 -1.01
N PHE A 160 -13.33 -2.12 -1.10
CA PHE A 160 -12.98 -0.83 -1.68
C PHE A 160 -13.56 -0.69 -3.09
N TYR A 161 -13.29 -1.67 -3.96
CA TYR A 161 -13.78 -1.66 -5.34
C TYR A 161 -15.31 -1.51 -5.39
N PHE A 162 -16.04 -2.36 -4.66
CA PHE A 162 -17.51 -2.30 -4.66
C PHE A 162 -18.07 -1.02 -4.04
N LEU A 163 -17.43 -0.46 -3.02
CA LEU A 163 -17.79 0.85 -2.47
C LEU A 163 -17.57 1.99 -3.49
N GLY A 164 -16.53 1.90 -4.31
CA GLY A 164 -16.32 2.83 -5.42
C GLY A 164 -17.43 2.73 -6.47
N GLU A 165 -17.78 1.50 -6.87
CA GLU A 165 -18.81 1.24 -7.90
C GLU A 165 -20.22 1.69 -7.45
N ILE A 166 -20.60 1.45 -6.19
CA ILE A 166 -21.90 1.92 -5.69
C ILE A 166 -21.98 3.45 -5.63
N LEU A 167 -20.89 4.10 -5.24
CA LEU A 167 -20.80 5.56 -5.27
C LEU A 167 -20.85 6.09 -6.70
N TYR A 168 -20.27 5.37 -7.67
CA TYR A 168 -20.38 5.69 -9.09
C TYR A 168 -21.83 5.67 -9.57
N ILE A 169 -22.57 4.61 -9.28
CA ILE A 169 -23.99 4.51 -9.64
C ILE A 169 -24.77 5.69 -9.05
N ILE A 170 -24.55 5.99 -7.77
CA ILE A 170 -25.21 7.11 -7.08
C ILE A 170 -24.90 8.45 -7.73
N LEU A 171 -23.62 8.75 -8.01
CA LEU A 171 -23.22 10.02 -8.62
C LEU A 171 -23.70 10.14 -10.07
N GLN A 172 -23.75 9.04 -10.83
CA GLN A 172 -24.28 9.02 -12.19
C GLN A 172 -25.77 9.35 -12.24
N GLU A 173 -26.55 8.85 -11.30
CA GLU A 173 -27.97 9.20 -11.18
C GLU A 173 -28.17 10.68 -10.89
N ILE A 174 -27.32 11.27 -10.04
CA ILE A 174 -27.33 12.72 -9.75
C ILE A 174 -26.88 13.52 -10.98
N TYR A 175 -25.86 13.06 -11.67
CA TYR A 175 -25.30 13.76 -12.83
C TYR A 175 -26.25 13.83 -14.02
N ASN A 176 -27.02 12.76 -14.22
CA ASN A 176 -28.02 12.64 -15.28
C ASN A 176 -29.40 13.17 -14.86
N ASP A 177 -29.48 13.84 -13.71
CA ASP A 177 -30.68 14.52 -13.25
C ASP A 177 -31.00 15.73 -14.15
N GLU A 178 -32.19 15.73 -14.75
CA GLU A 178 -32.64 16.77 -15.69
C GLU A 178 -32.77 18.15 -15.02
N GLU A 179 -33.13 18.21 -13.74
CA GLU A 179 -33.27 19.48 -13.01
C GLU A 179 -31.90 20.12 -12.77
N ILE A 180 -30.91 19.31 -12.40
CA ILE A 180 -29.53 19.79 -12.20
C ILE A 180 -28.93 20.26 -13.53
N ASP A 181 -29.20 19.56 -14.63
CA ASP A 181 -28.68 19.96 -15.94
C ASP A 181 -29.30 21.28 -16.43
N ALA A 182 -30.61 21.45 -16.25
CA ALA A 182 -31.28 22.71 -16.53
C ALA A 182 -30.70 23.88 -15.72
N LEU A 183 -30.49 23.68 -14.41
CA LEU A 183 -29.88 24.67 -13.51
C LEU A 183 -28.44 25.01 -13.91
N ARG A 184 -27.64 24.02 -14.31
CA ARG A 184 -26.26 24.21 -14.79
C ARG A 184 -26.22 25.15 -15.99
N ILE A 185 -27.06 24.89 -16.99
CA ILE A 185 -27.14 25.70 -18.21
C ILE A 185 -27.57 27.13 -17.87
N GLU A 186 -28.63 27.31 -17.08
CA GLU A 186 -29.17 28.62 -16.73
C GLU A 186 -28.18 29.45 -15.88
N LYS A 187 -27.64 28.84 -14.82
CA LYS A 187 -26.90 29.55 -13.77
C LYS A 187 -25.42 29.64 -14.01
N THR A 188 -24.77 28.80 -14.81
CA THR A 188 -23.30 28.88 -14.99
C THR A 188 -22.86 28.92 -16.46
N GLY A 189 -23.70 28.47 -17.39
CA GLY A 189 -23.33 28.37 -18.81
C GLY A 189 -22.18 27.39 -19.06
N GLN A 190 -21.95 26.45 -18.15
CA GLN A 190 -20.89 25.44 -18.25
C GLN A 190 -21.30 24.23 -19.08
N ASP A 191 -20.34 23.65 -19.81
CA ASP A 191 -20.52 22.43 -20.58
C ASP A 191 -20.47 21.20 -19.66
N LYS A 192 -21.54 20.40 -19.66
CA LYS A 192 -21.67 19.11 -18.98
C LYS A 192 -20.42 18.22 -19.19
N ARG A 193 -19.79 18.31 -20.37
CA ARG A 193 -18.56 17.59 -20.73
C ARG A 193 -17.32 17.91 -19.88
N LYS A 194 -17.33 18.97 -19.08
CA LYS A 194 -16.22 19.26 -18.15
C LYS A 194 -16.19 18.30 -16.95
N ILE A 195 -17.35 17.79 -16.55
CA ILE A 195 -17.53 16.92 -15.38
C ILE A 195 -17.56 15.45 -15.81
N ASP A 196 -17.96 15.16 -17.06
CA ASP A 196 -17.86 13.84 -17.69
C ASP A 196 -16.54 13.10 -17.37
N PRO A 197 -15.34 13.71 -17.45
CA PRO A 197 -14.09 13.02 -17.16
C PRO A 197 -13.90 12.65 -15.68
N LEU A 198 -14.48 13.42 -14.74
CA LEU A 198 -14.44 13.13 -13.30
C LEU A 198 -15.39 11.97 -12.96
N LEU A 199 -16.53 11.92 -13.63
CA LEU A 199 -17.54 10.90 -13.44
C LEU A 199 -17.22 9.61 -14.20
N ASN A 200 -16.59 9.69 -15.37
CA ASN A 200 -16.27 8.55 -16.23
C ASN A 200 -15.39 7.49 -15.56
N LYS A 201 -14.83 7.74 -14.38
CA LYS A 201 -14.00 6.77 -13.67
C LYS A 201 -13.73 7.22 -12.25
N TYR A 202 -14.28 6.52 -11.26
CA TYR A 202 -13.74 6.45 -9.88
C TYR A 202 -12.26 6.01 -9.82
N SER A 203 -11.54 5.93 -10.94
CA SER A 203 -10.10 5.69 -11.04
C SER A 203 -9.17 6.53 -10.17
N VAL A 204 -9.58 7.71 -9.68
CA VAL A 204 -8.76 8.50 -8.77
C VAL A 204 -8.98 8.11 -7.30
N ILE A 205 -10.08 7.41 -6.98
CA ILE A 205 -10.27 6.80 -5.66
C ILE A 205 -9.18 5.72 -5.39
N TYR A 206 -8.46 5.27 -6.44
CA TYR A 206 -7.27 4.40 -6.36
C TYR A 206 -5.99 4.97 -6.98
N ASN A 207 -5.82 6.29 -7.16
CA ASN A 207 -4.53 6.81 -7.64
C ASN A 207 -3.68 7.40 -6.52
N ASP A 208 -3.09 6.50 -5.74
CA ASP A 208 -1.65 6.59 -5.57
C ASP A 208 -1.04 5.23 -5.99
N ILE A 209 -0.12 5.26 -6.97
CA ILE A 209 0.84 4.19 -7.29
C ILE A 209 0.41 3.09 -8.29
N ALA A 210 -0.25 3.40 -9.41
CA ALA A 210 -0.38 2.42 -10.50
C ALA A 210 0.42 2.80 -11.75
N SER A 211 1.41 1.96 -12.09
CA SER A 211 2.01 1.96 -13.44
C SER A 211 0.97 1.52 -14.48
N ILE A 212 1.18 1.88 -15.75
CA ILE A 212 0.30 1.51 -16.89
C ILE A 212 -0.03 0.01 -16.88
N SER A 213 0.97 -0.82 -16.55
CA SER A 213 0.82 -2.28 -16.50
C SER A 213 -0.09 -2.79 -15.39
N HIS A 214 -0.24 -2.02 -14.31
CA HIS A 214 -1.09 -2.34 -13.17
C HIS A 214 -2.54 -1.94 -13.44
N ILE A 215 -2.76 -0.77 -14.06
CA ILE A 215 -4.10 -0.33 -14.51
C ILE A 215 -4.65 -1.26 -15.59
N GLU A 216 -3.82 -1.63 -16.57
CA GLU A 216 -4.20 -2.62 -17.58
C GLU A 216 -4.62 -3.95 -16.95
N LYS A 217 -3.89 -4.41 -15.92
CA LYS A 217 -4.19 -5.66 -15.20
C LYS A 217 -5.49 -5.53 -14.40
N MET A 218 -5.61 -4.50 -13.57
CA MET A 218 -6.82 -4.22 -12.78
C MET A 218 -8.06 -4.09 -13.65
N MET A 219 -7.96 -3.42 -14.81
CA MET A 219 -9.11 -3.29 -15.70
C MET A 219 -9.47 -4.62 -16.39
N ILE A 220 -8.50 -5.46 -16.75
CA ILE A 220 -8.80 -6.78 -17.33
C ILE A 220 -9.38 -7.72 -16.26
N ASP A 221 -8.91 -7.61 -15.02
CA ASP A 221 -9.27 -8.52 -13.94
C ASP A 221 -10.56 -8.09 -13.21
N MET A 222 -10.89 -6.79 -13.16
CA MET A 222 -12.00 -6.26 -12.35
C MET A 222 -13.13 -5.61 -13.16
N ASP A 223 -12.88 -5.10 -14.38
CA ASP A 223 -13.92 -4.45 -15.18
C ASP A 223 -14.77 -5.51 -15.88
N VAL A 224 -15.95 -5.76 -15.32
CA VAL A 224 -16.91 -6.77 -15.79
C VAL A 224 -17.37 -6.57 -17.24
N ASP A 225 -17.24 -5.35 -17.78
CA ASP A 225 -17.55 -5.12 -19.19
C ASP A 225 -16.47 -5.70 -20.10
N ILE A 226 -15.22 -5.78 -19.65
CA ILE A 226 -14.07 -6.32 -20.38
C ILE A 226 -14.03 -7.85 -20.25
N PHE A 227 -14.51 -8.55 -21.28
CA PHE A 227 -14.56 -10.02 -21.30
C PHE A 227 -13.38 -10.65 -22.05
N VAL A 228 -12.51 -9.83 -22.64
CA VAL A 228 -11.33 -10.27 -23.38
C VAL A 228 -10.08 -10.15 -22.53
N ASP A 229 -9.25 -11.19 -22.56
CA ASP A 229 -8.01 -11.20 -21.79
C ASP A 229 -6.85 -10.49 -22.52
N ARG A 230 -5.74 -10.33 -21.78
CA ARG A 230 -4.53 -9.68 -22.30
C ARG A 230 -3.95 -10.38 -23.53
N THR A 231 -4.07 -11.70 -23.63
CA THR A 231 -3.60 -12.44 -24.81
C THR A 231 -4.41 -12.07 -26.05
N ILE A 232 -5.73 -11.90 -25.91
CA ILE A 232 -6.58 -11.45 -27.00
C ILE A 232 -6.25 -10.02 -27.41
N ILE A 233 -6.17 -9.10 -26.45
CA ILE A 233 -5.85 -7.68 -26.70
C ILE A 233 -4.52 -7.54 -27.45
N ASN A 234 -3.46 -8.18 -26.96
CA ASN A 234 -2.14 -8.10 -27.58
C ASN A 234 -2.11 -8.71 -28.98
N LYS A 235 -2.82 -9.81 -29.22
CA LYS A 235 -2.89 -10.45 -30.54
C LYS A 235 -3.67 -9.59 -31.54
N ILE A 236 -4.78 -8.98 -31.12
CA ILE A 236 -5.54 -8.03 -31.94
C ILE A 236 -4.69 -6.80 -32.30
N LEU A 237 -3.96 -6.25 -31.31
CA LEU A 237 -3.00 -5.16 -31.54
C LEU A 237 -1.98 -5.52 -32.62
N HIS A 238 -1.32 -6.68 -32.50
CA HIS A 238 -0.34 -7.14 -33.47
C HIS A 238 -0.95 -7.33 -34.87
N ILE A 239 -2.18 -7.82 -34.96
CA ILE A 239 -2.90 -7.94 -36.24
C ILE A 239 -3.13 -6.55 -36.87
N PHE A 240 -3.57 -5.57 -36.09
CA PHE A 240 -3.74 -4.20 -36.59
C PHE A 240 -2.41 -3.54 -37.00
N GLU A 241 -1.33 -3.74 -36.22
CA GLU A 241 0.01 -3.28 -36.62
C GLU A 241 0.42 -3.85 -37.98
N PHE A 242 0.16 -5.15 -38.21
CA PHE A 242 0.46 -5.79 -39.47
C PHE A 242 -0.40 -5.25 -40.61
N VAL A 243 -1.70 -5.07 -40.39
CA VAL A 243 -2.62 -4.51 -41.39
C VAL A 243 -2.22 -3.09 -41.78
N ILE A 244 -1.91 -2.24 -40.81
CA ILE A 244 -1.54 -0.84 -41.04
C ILE A 244 -0.18 -0.74 -41.73
N LYS A 245 0.82 -1.54 -41.35
CA LYS A 245 2.13 -1.58 -42.04
C LYS A 245 2.02 -1.96 -43.53
N ASN A 246 0.98 -2.71 -43.91
CA ASN A 246 0.73 -3.12 -45.29
C ASN A 246 -0.18 -2.14 -46.07
N ASN A 247 -0.62 -1.06 -45.43
CA ASN A 247 -1.43 0.00 -46.03
C ASN A 247 -0.63 1.31 -46.16
N ASN A 248 -0.25 1.64 -47.39
CA ASN A 248 0.53 2.85 -47.69
C ASN A 248 -0.23 4.18 -47.46
N ASN A 249 -1.54 4.13 -47.21
CA ASN A 249 -2.40 5.31 -47.07
C ASN A 249 -2.64 5.72 -45.60
N ILE A 250 -2.17 4.95 -44.63
CA ILE A 250 -2.35 5.24 -43.20
C ILE A 250 -0.99 5.58 -42.60
N VAL A 251 -0.73 6.86 -42.38
CA VAL A 251 0.44 7.32 -41.62
C VAL A 251 0.07 7.36 -40.15
N LEU A 252 0.70 6.51 -39.33
CA LEU A 252 0.55 6.54 -37.88
C LEU A 252 1.22 7.81 -37.32
N GLN A 253 0.45 8.88 -37.13
CA GLN A 253 0.91 10.06 -36.37
C GLN A 253 0.81 9.82 -34.85
N ASP A 254 -0.16 9.01 -34.42
CA ASP A 254 -0.41 8.64 -33.03
C ASP A 254 -0.06 7.17 -32.73
N LYS A 255 0.12 6.85 -31.45
CA LYS A 255 0.29 5.47 -30.98
C LYS A 255 -0.95 4.64 -31.33
N LEU A 256 -0.76 3.44 -31.90
CA LEU A 256 -1.86 2.55 -32.35
C LEU A 256 -2.97 2.36 -31.30
N ARG A 257 -2.60 2.26 -30.01
CA ARG A 257 -3.53 2.11 -28.89
C ARG A 257 -4.56 3.26 -28.80
N ASN A 258 -4.16 4.48 -29.17
CA ASN A 258 -5.04 5.65 -29.19
C ASN A 258 -5.96 5.66 -30.41
N ILE A 259 -5.55 4.99 -31.49
CA ILE A 259 -6.38 4.90 -32.70
C ILE A 259 -7.49 3.89 -32.46
N ILE A 260 -7.15 2.72 -31.91
CA ILE A 260 -8.11 1.64 -31.64
C ILE A 260 -9.01 1.90 -30.43
N SER A 261 -8.72 2.90 -29.59
CA SER A 261 -9.64 3.34 -28.54
C SER A 261 -10.93 3.98 -29.07
N ASP A 262 -11.03 4.19 -30.38
CA ASP A 262 -12.26 4.63 -31.04
C ASP A 262 -12.68 3.63 -32.12
N MET A 263 -13.89 3.07 -31.95
CA MET A 263 -14.49 2.16 -32.93
C MET A 263 -14.71 2.80 -34.30
N SER A 264 -14.86 4.14 -34.37
CA SER A 264 -14.98 4.85 -35.64
C SER A 264 -13.71 4.72 -36.50
N ASN A 265 -12.54 4.79 -35.86
CA ASN A 265 -11.24 4.61 -36.50
C ASN A 265 -11.04 3.16 -36.94
N ILE A 266 -11.40 2.19 -36.10
CA ILE A 266 -11.36 0.77 -36.46
C ILE A 266 -12.23 0.49 -37.69
N ARG A 267 -13.45 1.04 -37.73
CA ARG A 267 -14.35 0.91 -38.88
C ARG A 267 -13.75 1.55 -40.13
N THR A 268 -13.08 2.69 -40.00
CA THR A 268 -12.38 3.35 -41.12
C THR A 268 -11.24 2.47 -41.65
N ILE A 269 -10.39 1.90 -40.79
CA ILE A 269 -9.32 0.96 -41.19
C ILE A 269 -9.89 -0.24 -41.94
N LEU A 270 -10.95 -0.84 -41.40
CA LEU A 270 -11.57 -2.05 -41.98
C LEU A 270 -12.56 -1.77 -43.12
N SER A 271 -12.80 -0.49 -43.47
CA SER A 271 -13.60 -0.12 -44.64
C SER A 271 -12.89 -0.46 -45.95
N ASN A 272 -11.55 -0.48 -45.95
CA ASN A 272 -10.75 -0.91 -47.09
C ASN A 272 -10.86 -2.43 -47.29
N LYS A 273 -11.33 -2.84 -48.48
CA LYS A 273 -11.54 -4.26 -48.82
C LYS A 273 -10.27 -5.11 -48.72
N LYS A 274 -9.09 -4.56 -49.03
CA LYS A 274 -7.79 -5.26 -48.96
C LYS A 274 -7.40 -5.51 -47.50
N ASP A 275 -7.51 -4.49 -46.66
CA ASP A 275 -7.15 -4.54 -45.24
C ASP A 275 -8.10 -5.43 -44.46
N ARG A 276 -9.41 -5.31 -44.73
CA ARG A 276 -10.44 -6.21 -44.17
C ARG A 276 -10.14 -7.68 -44.51
N LYS A 277 -9.79 -7.97 -45.76
CA LYS A 277 -9.43 -9.34 -46.18
C LYS A 277 -8.18 -9.84 -45.45
N LEU A 278 -7.16 -8.99 -45.29
CA LEU A 278 -5.94 -9.34 -44.59
C LEU A 278 -6.19 -9.60 -43.11
N PHE A 279 -6.95 -8.73 -42.44
CA PHE A 279 -7.36 -8.88 -41.04
C PHE A 279 -8.09 -10.22 -40.81
N ILE A 280 -9.12 -10.50 -41.63
CA ILE A 280 -9.89 -11.75 -41.54
C ILE A 280 -8.99 -12.97 -41.78
N LYS A 281 -8.06 -12.90 -42.74
CA LYS A 281 -7.13 -13.98 -43.05
C LYS A 281 -6.24 -14.31 -41.84
N LEU A 282 -5.68 -13.29 -41.18
CA LEU A 282 -4.79 -13.45 -40.03
C LEU A 282 -5.48 -14.11 -38.83
N ILE A 283 -6.74 -13.75 -38.57
CA ILE A 283 -7.53 -14.40 -37.51
C ILE A 283 -7.84 -15.85 -37.90
N ARG A 284 -8.35 -16.10 -39.11
CA ARG A 284 -8.75 -17.44 -39.54
C ARG A 284 -7.59 -18.43 -39.69
N SER A 285 -6.36 -17.94 -39.88
CA SER A 285 -5.18 -18.80 -39.92
C SER A 285 -4.76 -19.36 -38.56
N ASP A 286 -5.15 -18.70 -37.47
CA ASP A 286 -4.80 -19.07 -36.09
C ASP A 286 -6.03 -19.69 -35.40
N LYS A 287 -6.13 -21.02 -35.45
CA LYS A 287 -7.34 -21.75 -35.02
C LYS A 287 -7.59 -21.63 -33.53
N ASP A 288 -6.55 -21.78 -32.73
CA ASP A 288 -6.65 -21.74 -31.27
C ASP A 288 -7.05 -20.33 -30.83
N PHE A 289 -6.52 -19.31 -31.51
CA PHE A 289 -6.94 -17.94 -31.29
C PHE A 289 -8.41 -17.70 -31.68
N LEU A 290 -8.84 -18.17 -32.86
CA LEU A 290 -10.24 -18.03 -33.30
C LEU A 290 -11.21 -18.74 -32.36
N GLU A 291 -10.89 -19.94 -31.91
CA GLU A 291 -11.70 -20.67 -30.93
C GLU A 291 -11.83 -19.87 -29.64
N LYS A 292 -10.71 -19.38 -29.12
CA LYS A 292 -10.67 -18.58 -27.88
C LYS A 292 -11.53 -17.30 -27.98
N LEU A 293 -11.49 -16.61 -29.13
CA LEU A 293 -12.35 -15.45 -29.39
C LEU A 293 -13.84 -15.80 -29.33
N ILE A 294 -14.22 -16.93 -29.92
CA ILE A 294 -15.61 -17.39 -29.95
C ILE A 294 -16.06 -17.76 -28.53
N ILE A 295 -15.28 -18.57 -27.80
CA ILE A 295 -15.63 -18.99 -26.44
C ILE A 295 -15.83 -17.77 -25.52
N LYS A 296 -14.92 -16.80 -25.52
CA LYS A 296 -15.05 -15.60 -24.69
C LYS A 296 -16.28 -14.77 -25.06
N SER A 297 -16.57 -14.60 -26.36
CA SER A 297 -17.76 -13.87 -26.81
C SER A 297 -19.07 -14.60 -26.46
N GLU A 298 -19.11 -15.92 -26.60
CA GLU A 298 -20.30 -16.72 -26.33
C GLU A 298 -20.56 -16.85 -24.82
N LYS A 299 -19.50 -17.01 -24.00
CA LYS A 299 -19.58 -16.98 -22.53
C LYS A 299 -20.29 -15.72 -22.04
N LYS A 300 -19.85 -14.52 -22.50
CA LYS A 300 -20.47 -13.24 -22.13
C LYS A 300 -21.96 -13.21 -22.47
N HIS A 301 -22.35 -13.69 -23.65
CA HIS A 301 -23.74 -13.68 -24.06
C HIS A 301 -24.61 -14.65 -23.26
N ILE A 302 -24.11 -15.87 -22.99
CA ILE A 302 -24.80 -16.86 -22.17
C ILE A 302 -25.00 -16.33 -20.74
N LEU A 303 -23.97 -15.74 -20.13
CA LEU A 303 -24.08 -15.14 -18.80
C LEU A 303 -25.11 -14.02 -18.76
N SER A 304 -25.15 -13.14 -19.77
CA SER A 304 -26.16 -12.09 -19.90
C SER A 304 -27.58 -12.66 -19.93
N LEU A 305 -27.82 -13.72 -20.71
CA LEU A 305 -29.13 -14.36 -20.80
C LEU A 305 -29.52 -15.07 -19.48
N ILE A 306 -28.54 -15.64 -18.76
CA ILE A 306 -28.77 -16.23 -17.44
C ILE A 306 -29.15 -15.14 -16.43
N ARG A 307 -28.41 -14.02 -16.39
CA ARG A 307 -28.74 -12.86 -15.53
C ARG A 307 -30.15 -12.36 -15.81
N GLU A 308 -30.51 -12.13 -17.08
CA GLU A 308 -31.87 -11.71 -17.47
C GLU A 308 -32.96 -12.70 -17.03
N LEU A 309 -32.68 -14.00 -17.13
CA LEU A 309 -33.61 -15.03 -16.69
C LEU A 309 -33.76 -15.00 -15.17
N VAL A 310 -32.66 -14.93 -14.40
CA VAL A 310 -32.70 -14.80 -12.94
C VAL A 310 -33.47 -13.55 -12.52
N CYS A 311 -33.29 -12.41 -13.20
CA CYS A 311 -34.04 -11.19 -12.89
C CYS A 311 -35.54 -11.36 -13.06
N GLU A 312 -35.99 -12.11 -14.08
CA GLU A 312 -37.41 -12.24 -14.39
C GLU A 312 -38.14 -13.23 -13.47
N ILE A 313 -37.49 -14.36 -13.13
CA ILE A 313 -38.18 -15.48 -12.45
C ILE A 313 -37.65 -15.80 -11.06
N GLY A 314 -36.42 -15.37 -10.73
CA GLY A 314 -35.70 -15.83 -9.55
C GLY A 314 -35.31 -17.32 -9.63
N SER A 315 -34.03 -17.64 -9.45
CA SER A 315 -33.59 -19.05 -9.48
C SER A 315 -32.28 -19.27 -8.74
N CYS A 316 -32.33 -19.95 -7.58
CA CYS A 316 -31.13 -20.31 -6.80
C CYS A 316 -30.14 -21.16 -7.60
N ASN A 317 -30.63 -22.08 -8.44
CA ASN A 317 -29.78 -22.93 -9.26
C ASN A 317 -28.99 -22.14 -10.31
N LEU A 318 -29.62 -21.14 -10.95
CA LEU A 318 -28.93 -20.29 -11.92
C LEU A 318 -28.00 -19.26 -11.24
N ILE A 319 -28.32 -18.81 -10.03
CA ILE A 319 -27.41 -17.98 -9.23
C ILE A 319 -26.13 -18.75 -8.90
N ASN A 320 -26.23 -20.04 -8.57
CA ASN A 320 -25.04 -20.87 -8.36
C ASN A 320 -24.18 -21.00 -9.62
N VAL A 321 -24.77 -20.88 -10.82
CA VAL A 321 -24.02 -20.82 -12.08
C VAL A 321 -23.34 -19.46 -12.25
N ILE A 322 -24.01 -18.35 -11.90
CA ILE A 322 -23.40 -17.02 -11.91
C ILE A 322 -22.20 -16.95 -10.96
N ARG A 323 -22.32 -17.54 -9.76
CA ARG A 323 -21.24 -17.59 -8.74
C ARG A 323 -19.99 -18.34 -9.17
N ASN A 324 -20.10 -19.26 -10.13
CA ASN A 324 -18.98 -20.06 -10.62
C ASN A 324 -18.88 -19.84 -12.14
N ASP A 325 -18.41 -18.66 -12.54
CA ASP A 325 -18.42 -18.21 -13.93
C ASP A 325 -17.67 -19.14 -14.90
N GLU A 326 -16.65 -19.85 -14.40
CA GLU A 326 -15.89 -20.89 -15.11
C GLU A 326 -16.78 -22.02 -15.65
N VAL A 327 -17.90 -22.30 -14.98
CA VAL A 327 -18.89 -23.32 -15.39
C VAL A 327 -19.41 -23.07 -16.81
N ILE A 328 -19.49 -21.80 -17.24
CA ILE A 328 -19.95 -21.46 -18.59
C ILE A 328 -18.89 -21.74 -19.65
N GLU A 329 -17.59 -21.61 -19.35
CA GLU A 329 -16.54 -22.02 -20.28
C GLU A 329 -16.47 -23.56 -20.35
N ASP A 330 -16.69 -24.23 -19.22
CA ASP A 330 -16.64 -25.68 -19.13
C ASP A 330 -17.71 -26.40 -19.94
N ILE A 331 -18.84 -25.75 -20.27
CA ILE A 331 -19.87 -26.38 -21.14
C ILE A 331 -19.32 -26.77 -22.52
N TYR A 332 -18.25 -26.10 -22.98
CA TYR A 332 -17.61 -26.37 -24.26
C TYR A 332 -16.67 -27.58 -24.20
N TYR A 333 -16.22 -27.96 -23.00
CA TYR A 333 -15.22 -29.00 -22.77
C TYR A 333 -15.78 -30.24 -22.05
N ASP A 334 -16.71 -30.09 -21.10
CA ASP A 334 -17.37 -31.18 -20.37
C ASP A 334 -18.87 -31.28 -20.67
N LYS A 335 -19.25 -32.41 -21.28
CA LYS A 335 -20.64 -32.74 -21.60
C LYS A 335 -21.53 -32.87 -20.35
N ARG A 336 -20.99 -33.26 -19.20
CA ARG A 336 -21.75 -33.43 -17.95
C ARG A 336 -22.26 -32.08 -17.44
N ILE A 337 -21.41 -31.06 -17.45
CA ILE A 337 -21.75 -29.70 -17.02
C ILE A 337 -22.82 -29.11 -17.97
N TYR A 338 -22.65 -29.28 -19.28
CA TYR A 338 -23.67 -28.90 -20.26
C TYR A 338 -25.03 -29.55 -20.01
N LEU A 339 -25.07 -30.86 -19.76
CA LEU A 339 -26.32 -31.58 -19.48
C LEU A 339 -26.98 -31.14 -18.18
N GLN A 340 -26.18 -30.80 -17.16
CA GLN A 340 -26.69 -30.28 -15.89
C GLN A 340 -27.33 -28.91 -16.05
N LEU A 341 -26.71 -27.98 -16.79
CA LEU A 341 -27.29 -26.67 -17.06
C LEU A 341 -28.59 -26.77 -17.88
N ILE A 342 -28.64 -27.67 -18.86
CA ILE A 342 -29.90 -27.95 -19.60
C ILE A 342 -30.99 -28.47 -18.68
N ARG A 343 -30.67 -29.35 -17.73
CA ARG A 343 -31.66 -29.86 -16.78
C ARG A 343 -32.27 -28.72 -15.95
N ILE A 344 -31.45 -27.83 -15.42
CA ILE A 344 -31.90 -26.63 -14.68
C ILE A 344 -32.82 -25.76 -15.56
N LEU A 345 -32.43 -25.49 -16.80
CA LEU A 345 -33.22 -24.64 -17.72
C LEU A 345 -34.55 -25.29 -18.16
N LYS A 346 -34.60 -26.62 -18.22
CA LYS A 346 -35.83 -27.38 -18.50
C LYS A 346 -36.79 -27.37 -17.32
N GLU A 347 -36.29 -27.39 -16.09
CA GLU A 347 -37.11 -27.28 -14.88
C GLU A 347 -37.83 -25.92 -14.79
N ILE A 348 -37.25 -24.86 -15.36
CA ILE A 348 -37.85 -23.51 -15.45
C ILE A 348 -38.97 -23.41 -16.51
N ASP A 349 -38.82 -24.16 -17.61
CA ASP A 349 -39.79 -24.28 -18.72
C ASP A 349 -40.47 -22.98 -19.24
N ASN A 350 -39.71 -21.91 -19.50
CA ASN A 350 -40.24 -20.68 -20.09
C ASN A 350 -39.64 -20.36 -21.48
N LYS A 351 -40.17 -19.31 -22.15
CA LYS A 351 -39.72 -18.94 -23.50
C LYS A 351 -38.23 -18.59 -23.55
N LYS A 352 -37.71 -17.90 -22.54
CA LYS A 352 -36.30 -17.50 -22.45
C LYS A 352 -35.38 -18.68 -22.14
N SER A 353 -35.79 -19.60 -21.26
CA SER A 353 -35.01 -20.80 -20.95
C SER A 353 -34.91 -21.73 -22.16
N LYS A 354 -36.01 -21.89 -22.93
CA LYS A 354 -36.01 -22.60 -24.22
C LYS A 354 -35.09 -21.96 -25.26
N TYR A 355 -35.11 -20.62 -25.34
CA TYR A 355 -34.21 -19.87 -26.20
C TYR A 355 -32.74 -20.07 -25.79
N LEU A 356 -32.43 -19.98 -24.50
CA LEU A 356 -31.08 -20.18 -23.97
C LEU A 356 -30.56 -21.59 -24.26
N ILE A 357 -31.38 -22.63 -24.07
CA ILE A 357 -31.00 -24.01 -24.42
C ILE A 357 -30.64 -24.12 -25.91
N ARG A 358 -31.47 -23.53 -26.79
CA ARG A 358 -31.20 -23.52 -28.24
C ARG A 358 -29.92 -22.76 -28.55
N TYR A 359 -29.73 -21.59 -27.94
CA TYR A 359 -28.55 -20.77 -28.14
C TYR A 359 -27.26 -21.49 -27.70
N MET A 360 -27.29 -22.17 -26.55
CA MET A 360 -26.16 -22.96 -26.06
C MET A 360 -25.78 -24.06 -27.06
N PHE A 361 -26.77 -24.80 -27.59
CA PHE A 361 -26.52 -25.80 -28.63
C PHE A 361 -25.85 -25.19 -29.86
N ASP A 362 -26.37 -24.06 -30.36
CA ASP A 362 -25.80 -23.35 -31.50
C ASP A 362 -24.38 -22.82 -31.20
N SER A 363 -24.11 -22.39 -29.96
CA SER A 363 -22.78 -21.89 -29.54
C SER A 363 -21.73 -23.00 -29.54
N ILE A 364 -22.07 -24.20 -29.06
CA ILE A 364 -21.18 -25.37 -29.07
C ILE A 364 -20.87 -25.79 -30.50
N ASP A 365 -21.87 -25.75 -31.38
CA ASP A 365 -21.66 -26.01 -32.81
C ASP A 365 -20.73 -24.96 -33.44
N ARG A 366 -20.92 -23.66 -33.15
CA ARG A 366 -20.01 -22.59 -33.62
C ARG A 366 -18.56 -22.81 -33.20
N VAL A 367 -18.33 -23.16 -31.92
CA VAL A 367 -16.99 -23.48 -31.39
C VAL A 367 -16.39 -24.67 -32.13
N LYS A 368 -17.14 -25.76 -32.34
CA LYS A 368 -16.66 -26.92 -33.13
C LYS A 368 -16.31 -26.57 -34.57
N ARG A 369 -17.17 -25.80 -35.25
CA ARG A 369 -16.95 -25.36 -36.65
C ARG A 369 -15.75 -24.45 -36.82
N SER A 370 -15.32 -23.75 -35.76
CA SER A 370 -14.13 -22.89 -35.79
C SER A 370 -12.83 -23.66 -36.05
N ARG A 371 -12.78 -24.95 -35.71
CA ARG A 371 -11.60 -25.82 -35.90
C ARG A 371 -11.49 -26.42 -37.31
N ASN A 372 -12.56 -26.35 -38.12
CA ASN A 372 -12.66 -27.01 -39.43
C ASN A 372 -11.95 -26.22 -40.56
N ARG A 373 -11.45 -26.93 -41.60
CA ARG A 373 -10.71 -26.32 -42.74
C ARG A 373 -11.48 -26.24 -44.06
N PHE A 374 -12.45 -27.13 -44.31
CA PHE A 374 -13.01 -27.31 -45.66
C PHE A 374 -14.54 -27.31 -45.67
N PHE A 375 -15.17 -28.27 -45.00
CA PHE A 375 -16.63 -28.37 -44.89
C PHE A 375 -17.09 -27.96 -43.49
N ASN A 376 -18.30 -27.40 -43.40
CA ASN A 376 -18.92 -26.99 -42.14
C ASN A 376 -18.07 -26.00 -41.33
N ILE A 377 -17.63 -24.91 -41.98
CA ILE A 377 -16.88 -23.81 -41.36
C ILE A 377 -17.82 -22.74 -40.79
N LEU A 378 -17.28 -21.85 -39.95
CA LEU A 378 -18.02 -20.70 -39.43
C LEU A 378 -18.46 -19.76 -40.56
N GLY A 379 -19.75 -19.42 -40.60
CA GLY A 379 -20.33 -18.54 -41.62
C GLY A 379 -19.75 -17.13 -41.55
N ALA A 380 -19.74 -16.42 -42.69
CA ALA A 380 -19.17 -15.07 -42.75
C ALA A 380 -19.87 -14.08 -41.81
N LYS A 381 -21.21 -14.11 -41.75
CA LYS A 381 -22.01 -13.25 -40.87
C LYS A 381 -21.82 -13.57 -39.38
N GLU A 382 -21.72 -14.87 -39.04
CA GLU A 382 -21.48 -15.32 -37.66
C GLU A 382 -20.11 -14.85 -37.18
N PHE A 383 -19.08 -15.07 -38.01
CA PHE A 383 -17.73 -14.59 -37.76
C PHE A 383 -17.69 -13.08 -37.57
N GLU A 384 -18.32 -12.31 -38.47
CA GLU A 384 -18.34 -10.85 -38.41
C GLU A 384 -18.97 -10.33 -37.12
N LYS A 385 -20.09 -10.92 -36.67
CA LYS A 385 -20.76 -10.54 -35.42
C LYS A 385 -19.85 -10.73 -34.20
N ILE A 386 -19.16 -11.88 -34.11
CA ILE A 386 -18.25 -12.20 -33.00
C ILE A 386 -17.06 -11.24 -32.99
N ILE A 387 -16.46 -11.00 -34.15
CA ILE A 387 -15.32 -10.09 -34.28
C ILE A 387 -15.69 -8.65 -33.92
N ILE A 388 -16.87 -8.17 -34.33
CA ILE A 388 -17.32 -6.82 -33.95
C ILE A 388 -17.43 -6.70 -32.43
N SER A 389 -18.07 -7.67 -31.77
CA SER A 389 -18.19 -7.70 -30.30
C SER A 389 -16.83 -7.65 -29.59
N VAL A 390 -15.86 -8.46 -30.07
CA VAL A 390 -14.49 -8.47 -29.53
C VAL A 390 -13.79 -7.12 -29.76
N LEU A 391 -13.92 -6.54 -30.95
CA LEU A 391 -13.29 -5.26 -31.27
C LEU A 391 -13.88 -4.11 -30.46
N GLU A 392 -15.19 -4.10 -30.23
CA GLU A 392 -15.86 -3.14 -29.34
C GLU A 392 -15.31 -3.24 -27.92
N ASN A 393 -15.06 -4.45 -27.43
CA ASN A 393 -14.49 -4.67 -26.11
C ASN A 393 -13.02 -4.23 -25.99
N VAL A 394 -12.19 -4.54 -27.00
CA VAL A 394 -10.80 -4.07 -27.08
C VAL A 394 -10.75 -2.55 -27.18
N SER A 395 -11.67 -1.94 -27.93
CA SER A 395 -11.75 -0.49 -28.07
C SER A 395 -12.15 0.19 -26.77
N LEU A 396 -13.15 -0.35 -26.07
CA LEU A 396 -13.56 0.10 -24.74
C LEU A 396 -12.39 0.08 -23.76
N PHE A 397 -11.66 -1.04 -23.68
CA PHE A 397 -10.46 -1.18 -22.85
C PHE A 397 -9.44 -0.06 -23.12
N HIS A 398 -9.10 0.17 -24.39
CA HIS A 398 -8.13 1.21 -24.74
C HIS A 398 -8.67 2.63 -24.53
N LYS A 399 -9.97 2.86 -24.69
CA LYS A 399 -10.64 4.15 -24.42
C LYS A 399 -10.55 4.54 -22.96
N ILE A 400 -10.84 3.60 -22.07
CA ILE A 400 -10.77 3.82 -20.62
C ILE A 400 -9.32 4.09 -20.18
N ILE A 401 -8.33 3.43 -20.80
CA ILE A 401 -6.89 3.71 -20.59
C ILE A 401 -6.51 5.10 -21.11
N PHE A 402 -6.94 5.46 -22.30
CA PHE A 402 -6.64 6.77 -22.90
C PHE A 402 -7.23 7.92 -22.07
N ASN A 403 -8.50 7.79 -21.68
CA ASN A 403 -9.17 8.79 -20.83
C ASN A 403 -8.43 8.99 -19.49
N TYR A 404 -7.94 7.90 -18.90
CA TYR A 404 -7.08 7.97 -17.71
C TYR A 404 -5.82 8.82 -17.94
N PHE A 405 -5.11 8.62 -19.06
CA PHE A 405 -3.91 9.41 -19.35
C PHE A 405 -4.23 10.89 -19.56
N CYS A 406 -5.29 11.19 -20.31
CA CYS A 406 -5.72 12.56 -20.52
C CYS A 406 -6.05 13.28 -19.21
N LEU A 407 -6.68 12.57 -18.26
CA LEU A 407 -6.94 13.08 -16.91
C LEU A 407 -5.65 13.32 -16.12
N ARG A 408 -4.73 12.35 -16.13
CA ARG A 408 -3.43 12.45 -15.46
C ARG A 408 -2.58 13.59 -16.01
N ASP A 409 -2.52 13.75 -17.32
CA ASP A 409 -1.74 14.83 -17.95
C ASP A 409 -2.35 16.21 -17.68
N LYS A 410 -3.68 16.29 -17.61
CA LYS A 410 -4.41 17.55 -17.43
C LYS A 410 -4.47 18.02 -15.97
N TYR A 411 -4.62 17.11 -15.02
CA TYR A 411 -4.85 17.44 -13.61
C TYR A 411 -3.79 16.86 -12.67
N GLY A 412 -3.07 15.82 -13.09
CA GLY A 412 -2.00 15.17 -12.34
C GLY A 412 -0.64 15.81 -12.55
N ARG A 413 -0.52 17.13 -12.35
CA ARG A 413 0.79 17.68 -11.97
C ARG A 413 1.11 17.05 -10.63
N LYS A 414 1.92 15.99 -10.68
CA LYS A 414 2.61 15.29 -9.58
C LYS A 414 2.18 15.83 -8.23
N SER A 415 1.30 15.11 -7.54
CA SER A 415 1.14 15.35 -6.10
C SER A 415 2.54 15.36 -5.51
N SER A 416 2.81 16.28 -4.58
CA SER A 416 4.09 16.34 -3.86
C SER A 416 4.44 14.98 -3.24
N TYR A 417 3.40 14.20 -2.91
CA TYR A 417 3.45 12.79 -2.52
C TYR A 417 4.05 11.85 -3.59
N SER A 418 3.71 12.01 -4.87
CA SER A 418 4.22 11.16 -5.95
C SER A 418 5.71 11.38 -6.29
N ASP A 419 6.28 12.56 -6.01
CA ASP A 419 7.72 12.80 -6.21
C ASP A 419 8.59 12.22 -5.09
N GLU A 420 8.07 12.13 -3.86
CA GLU A 420 8.72 11.42 -2.76
C GLU A 420 8.64 9.89 -2.94
N LEU A 421 7.55 9.38 -3.53
CA LEU A 421 7.36 7.93 -3.78
C LEU A 421 7.96 7.44 -5.10
N SER A 422 8.01 8.25 -6.17
CA SER A 422 8.64 7.86 -7.44
C SER A 422 10.17 7.84 -7.40
N GLY A 423 10.76 8.43 -6.37
CA GLY A 423 12.16 8.21 -5.98
C GLY A 423 12.42 6.81 -5.41
N ILE A 424 11.39 6.09 -4.97
CA ILE A 424 11.50 4.72 -4.45
C ILE A 424 11.28 3.74 -5.60
N LYS A 425 12.24 3.65 -6.52
CA LYS A 425 12.42 2.38 -7.23
C LYS A 425 12.89 1.38 -6.19
N ILE A 426 12.08 0.36 -5.87
CA ILE A 426 12.56 -0.85 -5.21
C ILE A 426 13.60 -1.49 -6.14
N LEU A 427 14.87 -1.10 -5.96
CA LEU A 427 15.98 -1.50 -6.83
C LEU A 427 16.59 -2.84 -6.41
N ARG A 428 16.26 -3.37 -5.23
CA ARG A 428 17.08 -4.39 -4.58
C ARG A 428 16.23 -5.44 -3.90
N GLN A 429 16.10 -6.58 -4.58
CA GLN A 429 15.71 -7.82 -3.96
C GLN A 429 17.00 -8.52 -3.55
N SER A 430 17.12 -8.83 -2.27
CA SER A 430 18.26 -9.56 -1.72
C SER A 430 17.70 -10.73 -0.90
N GLU A 431 18.45 -11.82 -0.80
CA GLU A 431 18.13 -12.99 -0.01
C GLU A 431 19.05 -13.05 1.19
N ILE A 432 18.52 -13.51 2.33
CA ILE A 432 19.35 -13.80 3.51
C ILE A 432 19.67 -15.30 3.50
N LYS A 433 20.95 -15.66 3.54
CA LYS A 433 21.41 -17.05 3.58
C LYS A 433 22.33 -17.28 4.78
N ALA A 434 22.24 -18.46 5.38
CA ALA A 434 23.23 -18.91 6.34
C ALA A 434 24.41 -19.48 5.54
N VAL A 435 25.60 -18.94 5.78
CA VAL A 435 26.85 -19.38 5.17
C VAL A 435 27.79 -19.80 6.29
N ARG A 436 28.49 -20.91 6.12
CA ARG A 436 29.47 -21.36 7.10
C ARG A 436 30.76 -20.57 6.91
N ASP A 437 31.14 -19.80 7.91
CA ASP A 437 32.41 -19.07 7.92
C ASP A 437 33.57 -20.06 8.01
N VAL A 438 34.49 -19.98 7.06
CA VAL A 438 35.62 -20.90 6.91
C VAL A 438 36.65 -20.73 8.03
N GLU A 439 36.75 -19.54 8.62
CA GLU A 439 37.72 -19.23 9.67
C GLU A 439 37.19 -19.59 11.07
N THR A 440 35.93 -19.28 11.34
CA THR A 440 35.33 -19.49 12.67
C THR A 440 34.57 -20.82 12.80
N ASN A 441 34.33 -21.51 11.68
CA ASN A 441 33.51 -22.72 11.57
C ASN A 441 32.09 -22.58 12.15
N MET A 442 31.61 -21.34 12.25
CA MET A 442 30.27 -20.96 12.71
C MET A 442 29.42 -20.48 11.54
N ASP A 443 28.09 -20.59 11.67
CA ASP A 443 27.17 -20.05 10.69
C ASP A 443 27.08 -18.52 10.84
N ILE A 444 27.23 -17.81 9.73
CA ILE A 444 27.00 -16.36 9.60
C ILE A 444 25.82 -16.11 8.67
N MET A 445 25.08 -15.03 8.90
CA MET A 445 23.98 -14.62 8.04
C MET A 445 24.47 -13.58 7.02
N VAL A 446 24.34 -13.89 5.74
CA VAL A 446 24.77 -13.04 4.62
C VAL A 446 23.55 -12.59 3.83
N CYS A 447 23.52 -11.32 3.44
CA CYS A 447 22.55 -10.75 2.51
C CYS A 447 23.17 -10.75 1.11
N GLU A 448 22.57 -11.45 0.16
CA GLU A 448 23.05 -11.56 -1.24
C GLU A 448 22.03 -10.98 -2.20
N THR A 449 22.45 -10.32 -3.28
CA THR A 449 21.49 -9.77 -4.26
C THR A 449 20.87 -10.89 -5.08
N ILE A 450 19.53 -10.92 -5.17
CA ILE A 450 18.82 -11.93 -5.94
C ILE A 450 19.00 -11.68 -7.46
N PRO A 451 19.45 -12.68 -8.24
CA PRO A 451 19.55 -12.60 -9.69
C PRO A 451 18.22 -12.20 -10.35
N VAL A 452 18.26 -11.37 -11.40
CA VAL A 452 17.07 -10.77 -12.05
C VAL A 452 16.02 -11.81 -12.49
N ASN A 453 16.45 -13.02 -12.83
CA ASN A 453 15.62 -14.14 -13.28
C ASN A 453 14.96 -14.95 -12.14
N GLN A 454 15.38 -14.75 -10.89
CA GLN A 454 14.82 -15.42 -9.69
C GLN A 454 13.94 -14.50 -8.85
N LYS A 455 13.79 -13.25 -9.29
CA LYS A 455 12.90 -12.25 -8.70
C LYS A 455 11.44 -12.69 -8.83
N THR A 456 10.81 -13.12 -7.74
CA THR A 456 9.39 -13.48 -7.73
C THR A 456 8.50 -12.25 -7.79
N ARG A 457 7.30 -12.41 -8.38
CA ARG A 457 6.31 -11.34 -8.61
C ARG A 457 5.38 -11.10 -7.40
N ILE A 458 5.57 -11.86 -6.32
CA ILE A 458 4.71 -11.94 -5.13
C ILE A 458 5.42 -11.22 -3.98
N GLU A 459 5.40 -9.88 -3.98
CA GLU A 459 5.77 -9.04 -2.82
C GLU A 459 5.35 -7.57 -3.03
N ASN A 460 4.32 -7.33 -3.85
CA ASN A 460 3.87 -5.98 -4.24
C ASN A 460 2.55 -5.54 -3.57
N ILE A 461 2.22 -6.01 -2.36
CA ILE A 461 0.95 -5.65 -1.69
C ILE A 461 1.15 -5.17 -0.23
N TYR A 462 2.28 -4.56 0.14
CA TYR A 462 2.35 -3.83 1.42
C TYR A 462 3.10 -2.50 1.29
N MET A 463 2.35 -1.40 1.49
CA MET A 463 2.89 -0.10 1.85
C MET A 463 2.70 0.14 3.35
N GLU A 464 3.72 -0.18 4.12
CA GLU A 464 4.28 0.67 5.18
C GLU A 464 5.65 0.09 5.48
N GLY A 465 6.68 0.93 5.47
CA GLY A 465 8.08 0.54 5.28
C GLY A 465 8.54 -0.62 6.17
N ASN A 466 9.03 -1.67 5.53
CA ASN A 466 10.07 -2.58 5.99
C ASN A 466 10.63 -3.26 4.74
N VAL A 467 11.95 -3.28 4.59
CA VAL A 467 12.58 -4.12 3.57
C VAL A 467 12.23 -5.57 3.93
N PHE A 468 11.85 -6.44 3.01
CA PHE A 468 11.65 -7.87 3.32
C PHE A 468 12.78 -8.67 2.68
N TYR A 469 13.35 -9.62 3.43
CA TYR A 469 14.38 -10.54 2.95
C TYR A 469 13.86 -11.96 3.14
N ILE A 470 13.68 -12.71 2.05
CA ILE A 470 13.26 -14.11 2.09
C ILE A 470 14.51 -15.02 2.11
N ARG A 471 14.51 -16.07 2.95
CA ARG A 471 15.53 -17.12 3.00
C ARG A 471 15.30 -18.10 1.84
N TYR A 472 16.32 -18.39 1.03
CA TYR A 472 16.20 -19.23 -0.16
C TYR A 472 16.04 -20.73 0.14
N ASP A 473 16.67 -21.23 1.21
CA ASP A 473 16.59 -22.63 1.65
C ASP A 473 16.61 -22.75 3.19
N GLY A 474 15.80 -23.67 3.73
CA GLY A 474 15.84 -24.12 5.13
C GLY A 474 14.48 -24.35 5.78
N SER A 475 14.33 -25.45 6.53
CA SER A 475 13.23 -25.64 7.47
C SER A 475 13.22 -24.53 8.53
N PHE A 476 12.17 -23.72 8.56
CA PHE A 476 12.01 -22.68 9.57
C PHE A 476 11.80 -23.31 10.96
N TYR A 477 12.37 -22.64 11.97
CA TYR A 477 12.42 -23.03 13.38
C TYR A 477 13.03 -24.43 13.68
N PRO A 478 14.30 -24.52 14.11
CA PRO A 478 14.96 -25.80 14.42
C PRO A 478 14.42 -26.49 15.69
N GLY A 479 13.47 -25.90 16.42
CA GLY A 479 12.97 -26.42 17.70
C GLY A 479 11.80 -27.39 17.60
N GLY A 480 11.67 -28.13 16.50
CA GLY A 480 10.54 -29.05 16.23
C GLY A 480 10.42 -30.24 17.19
N ASP A 481 11.47 -30.55 17.98
CA ASP A 481 11.48 -31.71 18.88
C ASP A 481 10.89 -31.42 20.27
N GLU A 482 10.63 -30.15 20.62
CA GLU A 482 10.05 -29.77 21.91
C GLU A 482 8.55 -29.47 21.78
N ASN A 483 7.73 -30.49 22.00
CA ASN A 483 6.30 -30.37 22.32
C ASN A 483 6.12 -29.48 23.57
N VAL A 484 6.09 -28.15 23.44
CA VAL A 484 5.74 -27.32 24.60
C VAL A 484 5.19 -25.95 24.26
N ARG A 485 3.88 -25.79 24.49
CA ARG A 485 3.31 -24.52 24.95
C ARG A 485 4.05 -24.14 26.25
N LYS A 486 5.12 -23.36 26.14
CA LYS A 486 5.89 -22.84 27.25
C LYS A 486 6.00 -21.34 27.09
N LYS A 487 5.97 -20.63 28.22
CA LYS A 487 6.28 -19.20 28.24
C LYS A 487 7.77 -19.00 27.95
N LYS A 488 8.08 -18.07 27.05
CA LYS A 488 9.43 -17.69 26.62
C LYS A 488 9.57 -16.18 26.65
N PHE A 489 10.81 -15.72 26.64
CA PHE A 489 11.14 -14.31 26.45
C PHE A 489 11.33 -14.06 24.97
N PHE A 490 10.60 -13.10 24.40
CA PHE A 490 10.73 -12.72 22.99
C PHE A 490 11.55 -11.45 22.89
N MET A 491 12.55 -11.46 22.02
CA MET A 491 13.38 -10.31 21.69
C MET A 491 13.15 -9.95 20.23
N PHE A 492 12.92 -8.66 19.97
CA PHE A 492 12.92 -8.10 18.62
C PHE A 492 13.92 -6.95 18.56
N ALA A 493 14.85 -7.01 17.61
CA ALA A 493 15.90 -6.01 17.41
C ALA A 493 15.83 -5.43 15.99
N ASP A 494 15.84 -4.11 15.84
CA ASP A 494 15.54 -3.44 14.56
C ASP A 494 16.36 -2.15 14.35
N LEU A 495 16.74 -1.80 13.11
CA LEU A 495 17.47 -0.56 12.84
C LEU A 495 16.51 0.63 12.79
N ARG A 496 16.72 1.57 13.71
CA ARG A 496 15.85 2.75 13.86
C ARG A 496 15.82 3.69 12.65
N ASN A 497 16.85 3.65 11.81
CA ASN A 497 16.96 4.49 10.61
C ASN A 497 17.10 3.64 9.33
N SER A 498 16.59 2.40 9.32
CA SER A 498 16.76 1.47 8.20
C SER A 498 16.38 2.08 6.86
N THR A 499 15.19 2.69 6.75
CA THR A 499 14.70 3.34 5.53
C THR A 499 15.59 4.49 5.08
N GLU A 500 15.95 5.41 5.98
CA GLU A 500 16.85 6.53 5.67
C GLU A 500 18.25 6.04 5.24
N THR A 501 18.73 4.98 5.87
CA THR A 501 20.06 4.41 5.66
C THR A 501 20.16 3.64 4.34
N THR A 502 19.16 2.81 4.05
CA THR A 502 19.08 2.01 2.82
C THR A 502 18.83 2.88 1.58
N MET A 503 18.12 4.01 1.72
CA MET A 503 17.96 5.01 0.65
C MET A 503 19.27 5.75 0.33
N LYS A 504 20.13 6.01 1.32
CA LYS A 504 21.43 6.69 1.14
C LYS A 504 22.52 5.79 0.57
N LEU A 505 22.46 4.48 0.84
CA LEU A 505 23.43 3.51 0.34
C LEU A 505 23.18 3.18 -1.13
N THR A 506 23.58 4.05 -2.05
CA THR A 506 23.28 3.92 -3.49
C THR A 506 24.02 2.79 -4.21
N LYS A 507 24.92 2.01 -3.57
CA LYS A 507 25.66 0.92 -4.26
C LYS A 507 25.85 -0.42 -3.52
N ASP A 508 25.75 -0.49 -2.19
CA ASP A 508 26.02 -1.75 -1.45
C ASP A 508 25.16 -1.93 -0.18
N THR A 509 23.85 -2.13 -0.37
CA THR A 509 22.92 -2.42 0.75
C THR A 509 23.20 -3.79 1.39
N ALA A 510 23.61 -4.77 0.58
CA ALA A 510 23.87 -6.14 0.99
C ALA A 510 25.14 -6.26 1.86
N GLY A 511 26.24 -5.63 1.46
CA GLY A 511 27.47 -5.54 2.23
C GLY A 511 27.34 -4.72 3.50
N PHE A 512 26.40 -3.76 3.55
CA PHE A 512 26.06 -3.03 4.78
C PHE A 512 25.24 -3.86 5.77
N LEU A 513 24.22 -4.59 5.31
CA LEU A 513 23.33 -5.35 6.19
C LEU A 513 23.93 -6.67 6.66
N THR A 514 24.83 -7.28 5.89
CA THR A 514 25.46 -8.56 6.27
C THR A 514 26.15 -8.50 7.65
N PRO A 515 27.04 -7.52 7.94
CA PRO A 515 27.60 -7.36 9.28
C PRO A 515 26.54 -7.14 10.37
N TYR A 516 25.47 -6.41 10.03
CA TYR A 516 24.36 -6.13 10.95
C TYR A 516 23.61 -7.41 11.34
N LEU A 517 23.13 -8.16 10.34
CA LEU A 517 22.36 -9.39 10.52
C LEU A 517 23.21 -10.48 11.20
N SER A 518 24.49 -10.57 10.83
CA SER A 518 25.43 -11.50 11.44
C SER A 518 25.68 -11.16 12.92
N THR A 519 25.79 -9.88 13.28
CA THR A 519 26.01 -9.46 14.68
C THR A 519 24.82 -9.85 15.57
N VAL A 520 23.59 -9.51 15.17
CA VAL A 520 22.39 -9.84 15.96
C VAL A 520 22.17 -11.35 16.07
N TYR A 521 22.44 -12.09 14.99
CA TYR A 521 22.35 -13.55 14.97
C TYR A 521 23.36 -14.21 15.91
N LYS A 522 24.65 -13.89 15.72
CA LYS A 522 25.75 -14.50 16.46
C LYS A 522 25.65 -14.23 17.95
N VAL A 523 25.44 -12.98 18.34
CA VAL A 523 25.31 -12.61 19.75
C VAL A 523 24.10 -13.29 20.40
N SER A 524 22.97 -13.37 19.70
CA SER A 524 21.80 -14.10 20.18
C SER A 524 22.11 -15.58 20.40
N LYS A 525 22.74 -16.26 19.43
CA LYS A 525 23.12 -17.67 19.52
C LYS A 525 24.12 -17.96 20.64
N GLU A 526 25.15 -17.14 20.79
CA GLU A 526 26.14 -17.23 21.88
C GLU A 526 25.50 -17.05 23.27
N ASN A 527 24.33 -16.42 23.34
CA ASN A 527 23.55 -16.21 24.55
C ASN A 527 22.31 -17.12 24.63
N ASN A 528 22.36 -18.31 24.05
CA ASN A 528 21.29 -19.32 24.09
C ASN A 528 19.96 -18.87 23.46
N GLY A 529 20.02 -17.92 22.52
CA GLY A 529 18.89 -17.44 21.76
C GLY A 529 18.52 -18.39 20.62
N ASN A 530 17.22 -18.59 20.44
CA ASN A 530 16.68 -19.31 19.30
C ASN A 530 16.10 -18.31 18.30
N GLU A 531 16.74 -18.24 17.13
CA GLU A 531 16.23 -17.47 15.98
C GLU A 531 14.80 -17.93 15.65
N ILE A 532 13.91 -16.96 15.47
CA ILE A 532 12.58 -17.18 14.90
C ILE A 532 12.62 -16.85 13.41
N TYR A 533 12.90 -15.59 13.07
CA TYR A 533 13.03 -15.12 11.69
C TYR A 533 13.78 -13.78 11.62
N PHE A 534 14.13 -13.40 10.38
CA PHE A 534 14.45 -12.03 10.00
C PHE A 534 13.27 -11.44 9.23
N ALA A 535 12.88 -10.20 9.55
CA ALA A 535 11.86 -9.43 8.84
C ALA A 535 12.49 -8.09 8.46
N GLY A 536 13.15 -8.06 7.30
CA GLY A 536 13.98 -6.92 6.92
C GLY A 536 15.25 -6.84 7.71
N ASP A 537 15.52 -5.66 8.25
CA ASP A 537 16.53 -5.45 9.29
C ASP A 537 16.03 -5.83 10.70
N GLY A 538 14.78 -6.26 10.84
CA GLY A 538 14.27 -6.80 12.09
C GLY A 538 14.77 -8.23 12.35
N TYR A 539 15.30 -8.48 13.54
CA TYR A 539 15.71 -9.79 14.04
C TYR A 539 14.81 -10.24 15.19
N ALA A 540 14.13 -11.38 15.01
CA ALA A 540 13.26 -11.99 16.01
C ALA A 540 13.92 -13.24 16.61
N ALA A 541 13.95 -13.32 17.94
CA ALA A 541 14.43 -14.48 18.67
C ALA A 541 13.63 -14.72 19.95
N HIS A 542 13.73 -15.94 20.51
CA HIS A 542 13.24 -16.21 21.84
C HIS A 542 14.28 -16.91 22.72
N PHE A 543 14.12 -16.75 24.03
CA PHE A 543 15.03 -17.23 25.06
C PHE A 543 14.25 -17.95 26.17
N SER A 544 14.93 -18.88 26.84
CA SER A 544 14.38 -19.60 28.00
C SER A 544 14.67 -18.92 29.34
N SER A 545 15.72 -18.09 29.43
CA SER A 545 16.06 -17.29 30.62
C SER A 545 16.00 -15.80 30.31
N VAL A 546 15.52 -15.02 31.28
CA VAL A 546 15.47 -13.56 31.16
C VAL A 546 16.86 -12.93 31.16
N THR A 547 17.80 -13.48 31.93
CA THR A 547 19.17 -12.94 32.01
C THR A 547 19.95 -13.15 30.72
N ASP A 548 19.77 -14.31 30.07
CA ASP A 548 20.33 -14.59 28.75
C ASP A 548 19.77 -13.63 27.68
N CYS A 549 18.46 -13.38 27.70
CA CYS A 549 17.80 -12.45 26.78
C CYS A 549 18.29 -11.00 26.95
N ILE A 550 18.30 -10.48 28.19
CA ILE A 550 18.76 -9.11 28.49
C ILE A 550 20.24 -8.95 28.16
N ARG A 551 21.07 -9.98 28.43
CA ARG A 551 22.50 -9.96 28.08
C ARG A 551 22.71 -9.90 26.57
N ALA A 552 21.99 -10.71 25.80
CA ALA A 552 22.05 -10.67 24.34
C ALA A 552 21.71 -9.27 23.82
N ALA A 553 20.60 -8.69 24.29
CA ALA A 553 20.18 -7.34 23.93
C ALA A 553 21.24 -6.28 24.30
N TYR A 554 21.84 -6.38 25.49
CA TYR A 554 22.90 -5.49 25.97
C TYR A 554 24.14 -5.51 25.08
N ILE A 555 24.62 -6.72 24.73
CA ILE A 555 25.78 -6.89 23.86
C ILE A 555 25.48 -6.38 22.44
N ILE A 556 24.32 -6.77 21.88
CA ILE A 556 23.86 -6.30 20.57
C ILE A 556 23.91 -4.76 20.53
N HIS A 557 23.27 -4.10 21.49
CA HIS A 557 23.21 -2.64 21.53
C HIS A 557 24.61 -2.01 21.65
N ARG A 558 25.51 -2.60 22.44
CA ARG A 558 26.90 -2.17 22.59
C ARG A 558 27.67 -2.23 21.27
N GLU A 559 27.56 -3.32 20.51
CA GLU A 559 28.24 -3.45 19.22
C GLU A 559 27.74 -2.42 18.21
N PHE A 560 26.43 -2.15 18.17
CA PHE A 560 25.88 -1.08 17.33
C PHE A 560 26.30 0.32 17.77
N ALA A 561 26.46 0.56 19.07
CA ALA A 561 27.02 1.82 19.56
C ALA A 561 28.48 2.02 19.12
N LYS A 562 29.28 0.95 19.06
CA LYS A 562 30.65 1.00 18.54
C LYS A 562 30.67 1.32 17.04
N LEU A 563 29.87 0.61 16.24
CA LEU A 563 29.72 0.87 14.80
C LEU A 563 29.26 2.30 14.53
N ARG A 564 28.32 2.81 15.34
CA ARG A 564 27.89 4.20 15.27
C ARG A 564 29.07 5.15 15.47
N ARG A 565 29.86 4.99 16.55
CA ARG A 565 31.05 5.82 16.86
C ARG A 565 32.04 5.85 15.70
N GLU A 566 32.37 4.69 15.15
CA GLU A 566 33.25 4.56 13.98
C GLU A 566 32.71 5.31 12.75
N ALA A 567 31.40 5.21 12.49
CA ALA A 567 30.75 5.98 11.42
C ALA A 567 30.84 7.50 11.68
N GLU A 568 30.66 7.96 12.93
CA GLU A 568 30.76 9.38 13.28
C GLU A 568 32.17 9.95 13.03
N GLU A 569 33.19 9.16 13.34
CA GLU A 569 34.59 9.52 13.10
C GLU A 569 34.89 9.59 11.60
N LYS A 570 34.45 8.60 10.81
CA LYS A 570 34.61 8.60 9.35
C LYS A 570 33.91 9.79 8.70
N ILE A 571 32.69 10.12 9.13
CA ILE A 571 31.95 11.29 8.65
C ILE A 571 32.72 12.58 8.96
N LYS A 572 33.24 12.75 10.18
CA LYS A 572 34.04 13.95 10.54
C LYS A 572 35.33 14.05 9.72
N GLN A 573 36.00 12.92 9.45
CA GLN A 573 37.19 12.90 8.59
C GLN A 573 36.84 13.30 7.15
N LYS A 574 35.73 12.79 6.62
CA LYS A 574 35.22 13.11 5.28
C LYS A 574 34.80 14.58 5.16
N GLU A 575 34.12 15.12 6.17
CA GLU A 575 33.72 16.53 6.25
C GLU A 575 34.96 17.45 6.16
N LYS A 576 36.01 17.13 6.93
CA LYS A 576 37.29 17.87 6.87
C LYS A 576 37.96 17.77 5.50
N LEU A 577 37.95 16.58 4.89
CA LEU A 577 38.56 16.36 3.58
C LEU A 577 37.81 17.12 2.48
N LEU A 578 36.48 17.05 2.46
CA LEU A 578 35.64 17.73 1.48
C LEU A 578 35.77 19.25 1.61
N PHE A 579 35.75 19.79 2.83
CA PHE A 579 36.01 21.20 3.08
C PHE A 579 37.39 21.61 2.55
N LYS A 580 38.44 20.86 2.91
CA LYS A 580 39.82 21.13 2.46
C LYS A 580 39.92 21.15 0.93
N ASN A 581 39.37 20.14 0.24
CA ASN A 581 39.43 20.04 -1.21
C ASN A 581 38.71 21.22 -1.91
N LEU A 582 37.52 21.58 -1.43
CA LEU A 582 36.76 22.71 -1.98
C LEU A 582 37.44 24.06 -1.73
N THR A 583 38.17 24.20 -0.61
CA THR A 583 38.99 25.38 -0.31
C THR A 583 40.26 25.47 -1.14
N GLU A 584 41.01 24.36 -1.30
CA GLU A 584 42.22 24.31 -2.14
C GLU A 584 41.91 24.65 -3.61
N LYS A 585 40.74 24.19 -4.08
CA LYS A 585 40.19 24.51 -5.41
C LYS A 585 39.67 25.94 -5.54
N LYS A 586 39.64 26.71 -4.45
CA LYS A 586 39.11 28.08 -4.36
C LYS A 586 37.64 28.19 -4.75
N ILE A 587 36.87 27.12 -4.58
CA ILE A 587 35.44 27.08 -4.84
C ILE A 587 34.67 27.62 -3.62
N ILE A 588 35.22 27.35 -2.42
CA ILE A 588 34.71 27.86 -1.15
C ILE A 588 35.85 28.56 -0.41
N THR A 589 35.61 29.71 0.21
CA THR A 589 36.61 30.39 1.06
C THR A 589 36.67 29.78 2.46
N SER A 590 37.71 30.10 3.23
CA SER A 590 37.79 29.78 4.67
C SER A 590 36.58 30.24 5.47
N ASP A 591 35.93 31.31 5.01
CA ASP A 591 34.75 31.92 5.64
C ASP A 591 33.43 31.36 5.10
N LEU A 592 33.46 30.19 4.44
CA LEU A 592 32.29 29.51 3.89
C LEU A 592 31.50 30.38 2.88
N LYS A 593 32.20 31.05 1.96
CA LYS A 593 31.58 31.72 0.81
C LYS A 593 31.81 30.94 -0.47
N TYR A 594 30.74 30.74 -1.25
CA TYR A 594 30.76 30.02 -2.52
C TYR A 594 31.05 30.96 -3.70
N ASP A 595 32.07 30.64 -4.51
CA ASP A 595 32.38 31.35 -5.76
C ASP A 595 31.99 30.51 -6.99
N LYS A 596 30.83 30.82 -7.56
CA LYS A 596 30.24 30.13 -8.71
C LYS A 596 31.04 30.30 -10.02
N THR A 597 32.00 31.22 -10.07
CA THR A 597 32.79 31.46 -11.30
C THR A 597 33.93 30.44 -11.48
N LYS A 598 34.35 29.79 -10.39
CA LYS A 598 35.51 28.89 -10.34
C LYS A 598 35.18 27.44 -10.71
N THR A 599 33.91 27.05 -10.70
CA THR A 599 33.45 25.67 -10.91
C THR A 599 33.55 25.17 -12.37
N LYS A 600 33.60 26.07 -13.36
CA LYS A 600 33.65 25.68 -14.80
C LYS A 600 35.03 25.30 -15.34
N GLN A 601 36.10 25.44 -14.56
CA GLN A 601 37.49 25.31 -15.04
C GLN A 601 38.29 24.18 -14.36
N GLN A 602 37.67 23.34 -13.53
CA GLN A 602 38.38 22.34 -12.73
C GLN A 602 37.73 20.96 -12.80
N SER A 603 38.56 19.91 -12.71
CA SER A 603 38.09 18.53 -12.53
C SER A 603 37.60 18.34 -11.10
N LEU A 604 36.32 17.99 -10.96
CA LEU A 604 35.65 17.75 -9.68
C LEU A 604 35.35 16.27 -9.50
N THR A 605 35.46 15.77 -8.27
CA THR A 605 34.96 14.45 -7.92
C THR A 605 33.43 14.47 -7.87
N GLN A 606 32.78 13.30 -7.99
CA GLN A 606 31.32 13.23 -7.91
C GLN A 606 30.79 13.80 -6.58
N GLU A 607 31.50 13.55 -5.47
CA GLU A 607 31.14 14.06 -4.14
C GLU A 607 31.15 15.60 -4.09
N GLU A 608 32.12 16.23 -4.76
CA GLU A 608 32.21 17.68 -4.87
C GLU A 608 31.09 18.25 -5.75
N ILE A 609 30.76 17.59 -6.86
CA ILE A 609 29.67 17.99 -7.77
C ILE A 609 28.33 17.97 -7.05
N ASP A 610 28.07 16.92 -6.26
CA ASP A 610 26.81 16.77 -5.53
C ASP A 610 26.71 17.82 -4.41
N CYS A 611 27.82 18.12 -3.72
CA CYS A 611 27.88 19.20 -2.73
C CYS A 611 27.56 20.55 -3.32
N LEU A 612 28.10 20.86 -4.50
CA LEU A 612 27.85 22.13 -5.18
C LEU A 612 26.42 22.23 -5.70
N SER A 613 25.91 21.12 -6.24
CA SER A 613 24.50 21.03 -6.67
C SER A 613 23.54 21.28 -5.51
N MET A 614 23.86 20.76 -4.31
CA MET A 614 23.09 20.99 -3.09
C MET A 614 23.16 22.46 -2.62
N ILE A 615 24.34 23.07 -2.68
CA ILE A 615 24.53 24.49 -2.35
C ILE A 615 23.74 25.37 -3.34
N GLU A 616 23.71 25.02 -4.62
CA GLU A 616 23.03 25.81 -5.67
C GLU A 616 21.50 25.65 -5.68
N ALA A 617 20.98 24.46 -5.32
CA ALA A 617 19.54 24.20 -5.31
C ALA A 617 18.81 24.89 -4.15
N ASN A 618 19.48 25.10 -3.01
CA ASN A 618 18.89 25.68 -1.81
C ASN A 618 19.46 27.07 -1.52
N ASN A 619 18.92 28.08 -2.22
CA ASN A 619 19.22 29.51 -1.98
C ASN A 619 18.94 29.88 -0.51
N GLY A 620 19.96 29.79 0.36
CA GLY A 620 19.88 30.15 1.79
C GLY A 620 20.39 29.09 2.78
N GLN A 621 20.78 27.89 2.34
CA GLN A 621 21.35 26.89 3.23
C GLN A 621 22.83 27.20 3.52
N HIS A 622 23.25 27.14 4.79
CA HIS A 622 24.67 27.34 5.14
C HIS A 622 25.54 26.22 4.55
N ILE A 623 26.71 26.60 4.01
CA ILE A 623 27.61 25.71 3.27
C ILE A 623 28.12 24.55 4.13
N ASP A 624 28.35 24.79 5.43
CA ASP A 624 28.72 23.75 6.41
C ASP A 624 27.67 22.64 6.49
N VAL A 625 26.38 22.97 6.39
CA VAL A 625 25.29 21.98 6.37
C VAL A 625 25.33 21.15 5.10
N ALA A 626 25.65 21.75 3.94
CA ALA A 626 25.79 21.02 2.68
C ALA A 626 27.00 20.07 2.72
N ILE A 627 28.16 20.56 3.16
CA ILE A 627 29.38 19.75 3.32
C ILE A 627 29.12 18.58 4.26
N ARG A 628 28.48 18.83 5.41
CA ARG A 628 28.14 17.78 6.37
C ARG A 628 27.19 16.74 5.81
N ARG A 629 26.15 17.14 5.08
CA ARG A 629 25.18 16.21 4.47
C ARG A 629 25.83 15.32 3.41
N ILE A 630 26.68 15.89 2.55
CA ILE A 630 27.44 15.12 1.57
C ILE A 630 28.47 14.22 2.25
N ALA A 631 29.15 14.70 3.28
CA ALA A 631 30.06 13.85 4.06
C ALA A 631 29.33 12.67 4.71
N GLU A 632 28.08 12.86 5.16
CA GLU A 632 27.22 11.79 5.67
C GLU A 632 26.77 10.81 4.57
N GLU A 633 26.49 11.27 3.36
CA GLU A 633 26.09 10.43 2.22
C GLU A 633 27.25 9.59 1.66
N TYR A 634 28.45 10.16 1.64
CA TYR A 634 29.66 9.54 1.09
C TYR A 634 30.53 8.84 2.15
N SER A 635 30.01 8.65 3.37
CA SER A 635 30.65 7.90 4.46
C SER A 635 29.76 6.72 4.90
N MET A 636 30.25 5.93 5.86
CA MET A 636 29.43 4.89 6.49
C MET A 636 28.22 5.53 7.22
N PRO A 637 27.00 5.03 7.03
CA PRO A 637 25.81 5.60 7.65
C PRO A 637 25.81 5.35 9.16
N LYS A 638 25.17 6.27 9.90
CA LYS A 638 25.00 6.14 11.35
C LYS A 638 23.89 5.13 11.63
N VAL A 639 24.24 4.08 12.37
CA VAL A 639 23.28 3.05 12.77
C VAL A 639 22.85 3.23 14.22
N GLU A 640 21.58 2.93 14.48
CA GLU A 640 21.00 2.85 15.82
C GLU A 640 20.08 1.65 15.85
N ILE A 641 20.11 0.87 16.93
CA ILE A 641 19.27 -0.31 17.09
C ILE A 641 18.28 -0.11 18.24
N GLY A 642 17.02 -0.46 18.00
CA GLY A 642 16.00 -0.60 19.04
C GLY A 642 15.86 -2.07 19.41
N VAL A 643 15.74 -2.38 20.71
CA VAL A 643 15.46 -3.74 21.16
C VAL A 643 14.28 -3.74 22.11
N GLY A 644 13.25 -4.51 21.78
CA GLY A 644 12.09 -4.76 22.64
C GLY A 644 12.12 -6.17 23.20
N ILE A 645 11.85 -6.32 24.49
CA ILE A 645 11.75 -7.64 25.15
C ILE A 645 10.42 -7.78 25.87
N THR A 646 9.74 -8.89 25.61
CA THR A 646 8.47 -9.26 26.25
C THR A 646 8.51 -10.70 26.75
N TYR A 647 7.50 -11.10 27.51
CA TYR A 647 7.35 -12.45 28.03
C TYR A 647 5.94 -12.96 27.73
N GLY A 648 5.84 -14.17 27.17
CA GLY A 648 4.55 -14.79 26.88
C GLY A 648 4.65 -16.17 26.27
N GLU A 649 3.51 -16.70 25.84
CA GLU A 649 3.42 -18.06 25.33
C GLU A 649 3.96 -18.16 23.89
N LEU A 650 4.75 -19.20 23.66
CA LEU A 650 5.22 -19.58 22.33
C LEU A 650 4.24 -20.57 21.71
N PHE A 651 3.63 -20.16 20.59
CA PHE A 651 2.84 -21.06 19.75
C PHE A 651 3.59 -21.31 18.45
N LEU A 652 3.73 -22.58 18.08
CA LEU A 652 4.25 -23.00 16.80
C LEU A 652 3.07 -23.40 15.91
N ALA A 653 3.02 -22.86 14.71
CA ALA A 653 2.05 -23.26 13.68
C ALA A 653 2.79 -23.58 12.40
N VAL A 654 2.33 -24.59 11.68
CA VAL A 654 2.78 -24.86 10.32
C VAL A 654 1.77 -24.22 9.37
N ILE A 655 2.20 -23.28 8.53
CA ILE A 655 1.35 -22.62 7.54
C ILE A 655 1.90 -22.91 6.14
N GLY A 656 1.03 -23.30 5.21
CA GLY A 656 1.37 -23.49 3.80
C GLY A 656 0.61 -24.65 3.14
N GLU A 657 0.61 -24.68 1.80
CA GLU A 657 -0.02 -25.73 0.99
C GLU A 657 1.00 -26.37 0.02
N GLY A 658 0.88 -27.68 -0.21
CA GLY A 658 1.74 -28.42 -1.13
C GLY A 658 3.20 -28.55 -0.67
N ASN A 659 4.15 -28.22 -1.55
CA ASN A 659 5.60 -28.34 -1.30
C ASN A 659 6.20 -27.17 -0.49
N VAL A 660 5.37 -26.22 -0.07
CA VAL A 660 5.82 -25.02 0.65
C VAL A 660 5.09 -24.97 1.99
N GLN A 661 5.74 -25.46 3.05
CA GLN A 661 5.26 -25.42 4.43
C GLN A 661 6.25 -24.64 5.28
N PHE A 662 5.75 -23.72 6.10
CA PHE A 662 6.54 -22.87 6.98
C PHE A 662 6.17 -23.13 8.43
N ASN A 663 7.15 -23.42 9.29
CA ASN A 663 6.93 -23.34 10.72
C ASN A 663 7.05 -21.87 11.14
N ILE A 664 5.98 -21.29 11.65
CA ILE A 664 5.95 -19.93 12.17
C ILE A 664 5.75 -19.95 13.68
N VAL A 665 6.34 -18.96 14.36
CA VAL A 665 6.03 -18.67 15.76
C VAL A 665 4.95 -17.60 15.81
N LEU A 666 3.82 -17.93 16.41
CA LEU A 666 2.73 -17.01 16.71
C LEU A 666 2.81 -16.65 18.20
N SER A 667 2.94 -15.37 18.52
CA SER A 667 2.83 -14.90 19.91
C SER A 667 2.46 -13.42 19.94
N PRO A 668 1.40 -13.02 20.66
CA PRO A 668 1.11 -11.60 20.91
C PRO A 668 2.30 -10.87 21.54
N SER A 669 3.08 -11.57 22.35
CA SER A 669 4.29 -11.02 22.98
C SER A 669 5.38 -10.73 21.96
N LEU A 670 5.53 -11.53 20.90
CA LEU A 670 6.48 -11.23 19.82
C LEU A 670 6.07 -9.95 19.06
N THR A 671 4.79 -9.78 18.76
CA THR A 671 4.26 -8.54 18.16
C THR A 671 4.50 -7.33 19.06
N GLN A 672 4.23 -7.47 20.36
CA GLN A 672 4.48 -6.42 21.34
C GLN A 672 5.98 -6.09 21.45
N ALA A 673 6.88 -7.09 21.36
CA ALA A 673 8.33 -6.86 21.34
C ALA A 673 8.77 -6.07 20.10
N ALA A 674 8.21 -6.39 18.92
CA ALA A 674 8.47 -5.64 17.70
C ALA A 674 8.00 -4.17 17.83
N ARG A 675 6.79 -3.94 18.36
CA ARG A 675 6.28 -2.57 18.63
C ARG A 675 7.16 -1.83 19.63
N LEU A 676 7.57 -2.46 20.73
CA LEU A 676 8.49 -1.86 21.70
C LEU A 676 9.85 -1.48 21.09
N SER A 677 10.37 -2.27 20.16
CA SER A 677 11.61 -1.95 19.45
C SER A 677 11.47 -0.68 18.57
N GLY A 678 10.29 -0.48 17.97
CA GLY A 678 9.97 0.61 17.04
C GLY A 678 9.37 1.89 17.64
N SER A 679 8.69 1.83 18.81
CA SER A 679 7.92 2.92 19.41
C SER A 679 8.73 4.10 20.01
N ASN A 680 9.98 4.28 19.60
CA ASN A 680 10.84 5.34 20.16
C ASN A 680 10.38 6.76 19.83
N THR A 681 9.61 7.00 18.76
CA THR A 681 9.10 8.35 18.44
C THR A 681 8.03 8.81 19.42
N GLU A 682 7.17 7.88 19.87
CA GLU A 682 6.13 8.11 20.88
C GLU A 682 6.74 8.25 22.27
N VAL A 683 7.70 7.38 22.63
CA VAL A 683 8.45 7.51 23.89
C VAL A 683 9.28 8.79 23.91
N LYS A 684 9.89 9.18 22.80
CA LYS A 684 10.59 10.47 22.67
C LYS A 684 9.63 11.64 22.84
N SER A 685 8.49 11.64 22.15
CA SER A 685 7.49 12.71 22.22
C SER A 685 6.91 12.83 23.64
N TYR A 686 6.66 11.69 24.29
CA TYR A 686 6.27 11.61 25.69
C TYR A 686 7.30 12.28 26.60
N VAL A 687 8.58 11.91 26.45
CA VAL A 687 9.67 12.47 27.25
C VAL A 687 9.90 13.97 26.95
N GLU A 688 9.78 14.41 25.68
CA GLU A 688 9.81 15.82 25.29
C GLU A 688 8.65 16.61 25.91
N ASN A 689 7.46 16.02 26.01
CA ASN A 689 6.28 16.62 26.63
C ASN A 689 6.38 16.68 28.16
N LEU A 690 6.81 15.60 28.81
CA LEU A 690 6.97 15.50 30.26
C LEU A 690 8.00 16.51 30.79
N TYR A 691 9.06 16.77 30.02
CA TYR A 691 10.16 17.65 30.43
C TYR A 691 10.19 19.01 29.73
N GLY A 692 9.25 19.29 28.82
CA GLY A 692 9.12 20.59 28.15
C GLY A 692 10.26 20.95 27.19
N ILE A 693 11.07 19.98 26.76
CA ILE A 693 12.23 20.20 25.90
C ILE A 693 11.85 19.83 24.47
N LYS A 694 11.69 20.82 23.58
CA LYS A 694 11.48 20.57 22.15
C LYS A 694 12.82 20.44 21.43
N ARG A 695 13.00 19.35 20.67
CA ARG A 695 14.17 19.03 19.82
C ARG A 695 15.38 18.46 20.56
N LEU A 696 15.24 17.26 21.11
CA LEU A 696 16.41 16.49 21.53
C LEU A 696 17.24 16.07 20.30
N PRO A 697 18.53 16.46 20.22
CA PRO A 697 19.43 15.93 19.20
C PRO A 697 19.63 14.41 19.39
N ARG A 698 19.64 13.65 18.29
CA ARG A 698 19.84 12.18 18.29
C ARG A 698 21.22 11.74 18.83
N ARG A 699 22.16 12.66 19.05
CA ARG A 699 23.47 12.42 19.68
C ARG A 699 23.52 13.19 21.00
N VAL A 700 23.72 12.42 22.08
CA VAL A 700 24.31 12.78 23.38
C VAL A 700 24.03 14.21 23.87
N PHE A 701 23.33 14.37 24.99
CA PHE A 701 23.92 14.92 26.21
C PHE A 701 22.92 14.89 27.37
N VAL A 702 23.44 14.52 28.54
CA VAL A 702 22.96 14.98 29.83
C VAL A 702 22.92 16.51 29.78
N HIS A 703 21.73 17.07 29.66
CA HIS A 703 21.46 18.44 30.03
C HIS A 703 20.52 18.37 31.24
N GLU A 704 20.97 18.90 32.39
CA GLU A 704 20.15 19.01 33.61
C GLU A 704 19.63 17.69 34.23
N LYS A 705 20.47 16.65 34.32
CA LYS A 705 20.22 15.47 35.18
C LYS A 705 18.96 14.63 34.83
N LYS A 706 18.59 14.45 33.56
CA LYS A 706 17.42 13.64 33.15
C LYS A 706 17.69 12.70 31.96
N LEU A 707 17.11 11.49 32.02
CA LEU A 707 17.26 10.39 31.05
C LEU A 707 16.46 10.58 29.77
N PHE A 708 16.97 9.96 28.70
CA PHE A 708 16.26 9.78 27.44
C PHE A 708 16.52 8.36 26.88
N ASN A 709 15.43 7.69 26.52
CA ASN A 709 15.38 6.32 26.01
C ASN A 709 16.34 6.08 24.83
N GLN A 710 17.31 5.16 24.99
CA GLN A 710 18.35 4.94 23.99
C GLN A 710 18.62 3.51 23.54
N GLY A 711 17.97 2.46 24.07
CA GLY A 711 18.37 1.12 23.65
C GLY A 711 17.38 -0.02 23.77
N ILE A 712 17.14 -0.45 25.01
CA ILE A 712 16.51 -1.73 25.30
C ILE A 712 15.32 -1.45 26.21
N VAL A 713 14.13 -1.87 25.78
CA VAL A 713 12.90 -1.69 26.54
C VAL A 713 12.32 -3.04 26.89
N ILE A 714 12.01 -3.24 28.17
CA ILE A 714 11.41 -4.47 28.68
C ILE A 714 10.06 -4.14 29.33
N THR A 715 9.09 -5.05 29.26
CA THR A 715 7.83 -4.89 29.99
C THR A 715 7.97 -5.22 31.47
N ASN A 716 7.05 -4.72 32.29
CA ASN A 716 7.02 -5.06 33.72
C ASN A 716 6.95 -6.58 33.98
N ASN A 717 6.29 -7.34 33.10
CA ASN A 717 6.27 -8.81 33.19
C ASN A 717 7.67 -9.43 33.06
N VAL A 718 8.50 -8.91 32.14
CA VAL A 718 9.89 -9.36 31.99
C VAL A 718 10.70 -9.01 33.25
N PHE A 719 10.52 -7.80 33.78
CA PHE A 719 11.20 -7.39 35.01
C PHE A 719 10.80 -8.22 36.24
N ASN A 720 9.53 -8.57 36.37
CA ASN A 720 9.07 -9.46 37.44
C ASN A 720 9.72 -10.85 37.34
N GLN A 721 9.90 -11.38 36.14
CA GLN A 721 10.66 -12.63 35.94
C GLN A 721 12.14 -12.45 36.27
N LEU A 722 12.75 -11.32 35.91
CA LEU A 722 14.13 -11.00 36.29
C LEU A 722 14.33 -11.01 37.80
N ARG A 723 13.43 -10.37 38.56
CA ARG A 723 13.48 -10.35 40.03
C ARG A 723 13.32 -11.73 40.67
N ALA A 724 12.74 -12.69 39.96
CA ALA A 724 12.65 -14.07 40.42
C ALA A 724 13.94 -14.86 40.15
N GLU A 725 14.72 -14.50 39.13
CA GLU A 725 15.99 -15.16 38.77
C GLU A 725 17.22 -14.56 39.46
N VAL A 726 17.24 -13.24 39.71
CA VAL A 726 18.40 -12.53 40.26
C VAL A 726 18.03 -11.51 41.34
N GLU A 727 18.99 -11.23 42.22
CA GLU A 727 18.87 -10.13 43.19
C GLU A 727 19.00 -8.78 42.48
N VAL A 728 17.92 -7.99 42.54
CA VAL A 728 17.87 -6.63 41.98
C VAL A 728 18.00 -5.62 43.11
N GLY A 729 19.08 -4.85 43.09
CA GLY A 729 19.31 -3.72 44.00
C GLY A 729 18.67 -2.43 43.49
N ILE A 730 18.50 -1.47 44.40
CA ILE A 730 17.96 -0.14 44.10
C ILE A 730 18.93 0.92 44.63
N ILE A 731 19.27 1.89 43.79
CA ILE A 731 19.94 3.12 44.17
C ILE A 731 18.91 4.24 44.08
N GLU A 732 18.57 4.78 45.24
CA GLU A 732 17.66 5.91 45.36
C GLU A 732 18.24 7.13 44.66
N LYS A 733 17.39 7.86 43.93
CA LYS A 733 17.76 9.01 43.11
C LYS A 733 18.52 10.09 43.89
N GLU A 734 18.19 10.24 45.18
CA GLU A 734 18.81 11.15 46.13
C GLU A 734 20.29 10.82 46.38
N LYS A 735 20.69 9.54 46.28
CA LYS A 735 22.07 9.08 46.54
C LYS A 735 23.03 9.31 45.37
N ILE A 736 22.49 9.49 44.17
CA ILE A 736 23.26 9.57 42.93
C ILE A 736 22.93 10.81 42.10
N GLU A 737 22.22 11.77 42.68
CA GLU A 737 21.80 13.04 42.06
C GLU A 737 21.10 12.87 40.69
N LEU A 738 20.37 11.78 40.51
CA LEU A 738 19.54 11.54 39.34
C LEU A 738 18.09 11.97 39.61
N SER A 739 17.28 12.11 38.57
CA SER A 739 15.86 12.42 38.72
C SER A 739 14.97 11.19 39.00
N TYR A 740 15.52 9.98 38.91
CA TYR A 740 14.82 8.70 39.00
C TYR A 740 15.67 7.66 39.74
N ASN A 741 15.02 6.64 40.29
CA ASN A 741 15.69 5.55 40.98
C ASN A 741 16.35 4.63 39.95
N VAL A 742 17.55 4.14 40.26
CA VAL A 742 18.26 3.17 39.41
C VAL A 742 18.13 1.79 40.02
N LEU A 743 17.53 0.88 39.26
CA LEU A 743 17.49 -0.55 39.54
C LEU A 743 18.72 -1.19 38.92
N TYR A 744 19.30 -2.20 39.55
CA TYR A 744 20.47 -2.88 38.97
C TYR A 744 20.59 -4.34 39.41
N TYR A 745 21.23 -5.18 38.59
CA TYR A 745 21.61 -6.54 38.95
C TYR A 745 23.00 -6.86 38.42
N TYR A 746 23.68 -7.84 39.02
CA TYR A 746 24.98 -8.31 38.54
C TYR A 746 24.81 -9.45 37.54
N ASP A 747 25.30 -9.26 36.31
CA ASP A 747 25.36 -10.32 35.32
C ASP A 747 26.69 -11.06 35.43
N LYS A 748 26.63 -12.35 35.79
CA LYS A 748 27.82 -13.17 36.05
C LYS A 748 28.66 -13.43 34.79
N LYS A 749 28.04 -13.54 33.61
CA LYS A 749 28.78 -13.84 32.37
C LYS A 749 29.44 -12.59 31.79
N LEU A 750 28.82 -11.42 31.96
CA LEU A 750 29.42 -10.13 31.60
C LEU A 750 30.40 -9.60 32.66
N GLU A 751 30.36 -10.17 33.86
CA GLU A 751 31.09 -9.70 35.05
C GLU A 751 30.85 -8.19 35.33
N ARG A 752 29.60 -7.75 35.18
CA ARG A 752 29.23 -6.33 35.26
C ARG A 752 27.82 -6.13 35.81
N TYR A 753 27.56 -4.95 36.39
CA TYR A 753 26.21 -4.55 36.75
C TYR A 753 25.45 -4.01 35.54
N ILE A 754 24.26 -4.57 35.30
CA ILE A 754 23.28 -4.04 34.36
C ILE A 754 22.34 -3.14 35.15
N SER A 755 22.20 -1.90 34.70
CA SER A 755 21.36 -0.88 35.34
C SER A 755 20.12 -0.60 34.50
N MET A 756 19.03 -0.25 35.15
CA MET A 756 17.72 -0.01 34.52
C MET A 756 16.90 1.01 35.30
N SER A 757 15.90 1.60 34.65
CA SER A 757 14.94 2.47 35.31
C SER A 757 13.53 2.20 34.80
N LYS A 758 12.58 2.19 35.72
CA LYS A 758 11.15 2.17 35.39
C LYS A 758 10.72 3.56 34.91
N LEU A 759 9.87 3.62 33.88
CA LEU A 759 9.23 4.87 33.47
C LEU A 759 8.09 5.21 34.44
N GLU A 760 7.87 6.50 34.70
CA GLU A 760 6.87 6.96 35.67
C GLU A 760 5.43 6.70 35.20
N GLU A 761 5.15 6.85 33.90
CA GLU A 761 3.85 6.54 33.32
C GLU A 761 3.96 5.42 32.29
N CYS A 762 2.86 4.67 32.14
CA CYS A 762 2.75 3.62 31.14
C CYS A 762 2.66 4.22 29.73
N ILE A 763 3.12 3.48 28.73
CA ILE A 763 3.11 3.91 27.33
C ILE A 763 1.98 3.24 26.55
N GLN A 764 1.30 3.98 25.68
CA GLN A 764 0.36 3.39 24.73
C GLN A 764 1.12 3.05 23.45
N LEU A 765 1.04 1.80 22.99
CA LEU A 765 1.71 1.35 21.78
C LEU A 765 0.70 1.26 20.63
N LYS A 766 1.08 1.68 19.42
CA LYS A 766 0.22 1.57 18.22
C LYS A 766 -0.29 0.13 18.03
N GLY A 767 -1.61 -0.04 18.05
CA GLY A 767 -2.28 -1.34 17.91
C GLY A 767 -2.35 -2.17 19.20
N ILE A 768 -2.05 -1.60 20.36
CA ILE A 768 -2.22 -2.24 21.67
C ILE A 768 -3.13 -1.33 22.51
N GLU A 769 -4.33 -1.82 22.84
CA GLU A 769 -5.35 -1.04 23.55
C GLU A 769 -4.94 -0.68 24.98
N GLU A 770 -4.18 -1.57 25.64
CA GLU A 770 -3.73 -1.39 27.01
C GLU A 770 -2.44 -0.56 27.10
N TYR A 771 -2.37 0.30 28.11
CA TYR A 771 -1.14 0.99 28.47
C TYR A 771 -0.12 0.00 29.03
N VAL A 772 1.08 0.00 28.46
CA VAL A 772 2.16 -0.92 28.81
C VAL A 772 3.14 -0.25 29.75
N GLU A 773 3.32 -0.84 30.92
CA GLU A 773 4.37 -0.44 31.85
C GLU A 773 5.73 -0.96 31.35
N VAL A 774 6.69 -0.05 31.21
CA VAL A 774 8.00 -0.36 30.64
C VAL A 774 9.17 0.09 31.51
N ILE A 775 10.26 -0.63 31.35
CA ILE A 775 11.53 -0.41 32.04
C ILE A 775 12.62 -0.32 30.97
N GLU A 776 13.42 0.73 31.05
CA GLU A 776 14.58 0.91 30.19
C GLU A 776 15.78 0.23 30.81
N VAL A 777 16.46 -0.61 30.04
CA VAL A 777 17.76 -1.18 30.40
C VAL A 777 18.86 -0.29 29.80
N PHE A 778 19.73 0.23 30.66
CA PHE A 778 20.86 1.06 30.25
C PHE A 778 21.97 0.21 29.64
N THR A 779 22.70 0.82 28.71
CA THR A 779 23.79 0.18 27.98
C THR A 779 25.05 1.04 28.05
N PRO A 780 26.24 0.54 27.66
CA PRO A 780 27.49 1.33 27.65
C PRO A 780 27.45 2.55 26.72
N ALA A 781 26.43 2.65 25.87
CA ALA A 781 26.17 3.84 25.07
C ALA A 781 25.60 5.00 25.91
N THR A 782 25.00 4.68 27.06
CA THR A 782 24.46 5.65 28.01
C THR A 782 25.53 6.02 29.03
N GLU A 783 25.65 7.30 29.36
CA GLU A 783 26.58 7.77 30.42
C GLU A 783 26.18 7.21 31.80
N VAL A 784 24.90 6.86 31.97
CA VAL A 784 24.33 6.31 33.20
C VAL A 784 24.87 4.92 33.52
N ASP A 785 25.02 4.02 32.55
CA ASP A 785 25.58 2.67 32.78
C ASP A 785 26.99 2.75 33.38
N GLN A 786 27.86 3.59 32.82
CA GLN A 786 29.22 3.77 33.30
C GLN A 786 29.26 4.47 34.66
N PHE A 787 28.45 5.51 34.84
CA PHE A 787 28.36 6.25 36.10
C PHE A 787 27.92 5.35 37.26
N VAL A 788 26.85 4.56 37.06
CA VAL A 788 26.31 3.64 38.06
C VAL A 788 27.30 2.53 38.37
N ASN A 789 27.91 1.90 37.37
CA ASN A 789 28.93 0.86 37.59
C ASN A 789 30.13 1.39 38.39
N ASN A 790 30.61 2.60 38.08
CA ASN A 790 31.68 3.26 38.85
C ASN A 790 31.26 3.54 40.29
N TRP A 791 30.02 3.99 40.51
CA TRP A 791 29.49 4.26 41.85
C TRP A 791 29.37 2.97 42.67
N ILE A 792 28.82 1.89 42.09
CA ILE A 792 28.71 0.58 42.75
C ILE A 792 30.10 0.04 43.09
N SER A 793 31.07 0.17 42.17
CA SER A 793 32.44 -0.29 42.41
C SER A 793 33.13 0.47 43.56
N LYS A 794 32.91 1.79 43.65
CA LYS A 794 33.44 2.64 44.74
C LYS A 794 32.77 2.43 46.09
N SER A 795 31.51 2.00 46.11
CA SER A 795 30.72 1.79 47.34
C SER A 795 30.85 0.37 47.91
N LYS A 796 31.36 -0.59 47.10
CA LYS A 796 31.69 -1.96 47.52
C LYS A 796 33.18 -2.17 47.82
N MET A 797 34.03 -1.18 47.54
CA MET A 797 35.37 -1.02 48.12
C MET A 797 35.24 -0.36 49.49
#